data_AF-A0A957STT9-F1
#
_entry.id   AF-A0A957STT9-F1
#
_cell.length_a   1.000
_cell.length_b   1.000
_cell.length_c   1.000
_cell.angle_alpha   90.00
_cell.angle_beta   90.00
_cell.angle_gamma   90.00
#
_symmetry.space_group_name_H-M   'P 1'
#
loop_
_entity.id
_entity.type
_entity.pdbx_description
1 polymer ?
#
loop_
_entity_poly.entity_id
_entity_poly.type
_entity_poly.pdbx_seq_one_letter_code
_entity_poly.pdbx_strand_id
1 'polypeptide(L)'
;MTEFYLGRLFDPKAAKLTDKDLNYDSADLTTHAVVTGMTGSGKTGLCISLLEEAALNGVPAIIIDPKGDLTNLLLHFPELLPQDFQPWIDPEVVRRANKTPEQAAQEAALAWRNGLAEWGMTPERILDLKNSAQFSIFTPGSDAGIPVSVLSSLAAPEIDWEENREALRERITSTVTALLGLVGMNDLDPIQSREHILLSNIFEEHWSQGRSIDLTELILQTQTPPFDKLGAFPVDTFFPPKDRMALAMTLNNILAAPAFQSWREGQSLDIQSLLFTEDGLPRHSIFYLAHLSDGERMFFTTLLLSAVETWMRTQKGSTALRALLYMDEIYGYLPPTANPPSKQPLLRMLKQARAFGLGVLLATQNPVDLDYKALSNTGTWFIGKLQTERDKNRLLDGLESLAGGFSRAEMDKLISSLGKRVFVMNNVHEKNPVLFQTRWVMNFLAGPMTRSQISELNELAGAKQEEKRAAPLPKPKPASAPKAEATPAPVDHVQPISIPAAAPKQPTPSRSTSSPSEGSLTRPQLPTGVREYYLPQNYSLQEAYNAAGKTQAYGASIAGTIYRPVLLASAQVRILDRKYGVDAETTKTSLVTTLDRRGIVRWEEFPYAGPALDKLETGPVPAAKYGGIESPLNESKMMTALQKDFTDWVFRNSSVTARANKALKTFAGPDVTQAEFMKACADTARELRDAELEKKTAAIEKKIKSLEDKLYKEERELRQDQEELRNRNLETGLSGAEAVAGLLGIGRKKSLSTSVSKYRMAQNAKEEVRESEEAIAQYKKDLSALEREREDIIREISDKWGHVVNDIDEVTINPKKTDIYVNIFGVAWMPFYLITAGGETTELPAFGGE
;
A
#
# COMPACT_ATOMS: atom_id res chain seq x y z
N MET A 1 -1.41 7.28 42.16
CA MET A 1 -1.55 6.86 40.76
C MET A 1 -0.84 7.88 39.89
N THR A 2 -0.30 7.45 38.75
CA THR A 2 0.28 8.33 37.73
C THR A 2 -0.84 8.70 36.76
N GLU A 3 -1.29 9.94 36.82
CA GLU A 3 -2.41 10.46 36.03
C GLU A 3 -1.88 11.18 34.77
N PHE A 4 -2.48 10.89 33.62
CA PHE A 4 -2.16 11.51 32.35
C PHE A 4 -3.18 12.63 32.07
N TYR A 5 -2.73 13.87 31.96
CA TYR A 5 -3.58 15.00 31.62
C TYR A 5 -3.86 15.04 30.11
N LEU A 6 -5.07 14.65 29.69
CA LEU A 6 -5.43 14.54 28.27
C LEU A 6 -6.19 15.76 27.73
N GLY A 7 -6.72 16.62 28.60
CA GLY A 7 -7.53 17.77 28.23
C GLY A 7 -8.66 18.03 29.21
N ARG A 8 -9.82 18.48 28.72
CA ARG A 8 -10.97 18.87 29.55
C ARG A 8 -12.26 18.23 29.04
N LEU A 9 -13.17 17.92 29.96
CA LEU A 9 -14.49 17.39 29.65
C LEU A 9 -15.28 18.38 28.78
N PHE A 10 -16.05 17.85 27.83
CA PHE A 10 -16.80 18.62 26.84
C PHE A 10 -18.30 18.37 27.00
N ASP A 11 -19.10 19.45 27.08
CA ASP A 11 -20.56 19.36 27.14
C ASP A 11 -21.15 19.32 25.72
N PRO A 12 -21.75 18.20 25.27
CA PRO A 12 -22.36 18.09 23.95
C PRO A 12 -23.62 18.94 23.78
N LYS A 13 -24.29 19.36 24.86
CA LYS A 13 -25.50 20.20 24.79
C LYS A 13 -25.14 21.67 24.61
N ALA A 14 -24.12 22.14 25.32
CA ALA A 14 -23.61 23.50 25.20
C ALA A 14 -22.62 23.67 24.02
N ALA A 15 -22.12 22.56 23.47
CA ALA A 15 -21.04 22.51 22.47
C ALA A 15 -19.78 23.26 22.93
N LYS A 16 -19.41 23.09 24.21
CA LYS A 16 -18.32 23.83 24.87
C LYS A 16 -17.49 22.95 25.79
N LEU A 17 -16.23 23.34 25.93
CA LEU A 17 -15.36 22.92 27.02
C LEU A 17 -15.98 23.26 28.38
N THR A 18 -15.72 22.40 29.36
CA THR A 18 -15.99 22.66 30.78
C THR A 18 -14.68 22.93 31.52
N ASP A 19 -14.75 23.50 32.72
CA ASP A 19 -13.59 23.74 33.58
C ASP A 19 -13.08 22.47 34.30
N LYS A 20 -13.56 21.28 33.90
CA LYS A 20 -13.14 20.00 34.48
C LYS A 20 -12.08 19.34 33.61
N ASP A 21 -10.88 19.25 34.14
CA ASP A 21 -9.78 18.49 33.55
C ASP A 21 -10.12 16.98 33.49
N LEU A 22 -9.64 16.32 32.43
CA LEU A 22 -9.65 14.87 32.26
C LEU A 22 -8.25 14.33 32.56
N ASN A 23 -8.11 13.78 33.75
CA ASN A 23 -6.97 12.98 34.18
C ASN A 23 -7.30 11.51 33.96
N TYR A 24 -6.48 10.82 33.18
CA TYR A 24 -6.65 9.41 32.84
C TYR A 24 -5.64 8.56 33.63
N ASP A 25 -6.09 7.50 34.33
CA ASP A 25 -5.17 6.65 35.09
C ASP A 25 -4.32 5.80 34.12
N SER A 26 -3.00 6.01 34.15
CA SER A 26 -2.06 5.23 33.35
C SER A 26 -2.09 3.72 33.65
N ALA A 27 -2.58 3.30 34.82
CA ALA A 27 -2.81 1.88 35.13
C ALA A 27 -3.80 1.22 34.14
N ASP A 28 -4.73 1.98 33.58
CA ASP A 28 -5.75 1.45 32.65
C ASP A 28 -5.14 1.06 31.29
N LEU A 29 -3.98 1.62 30.91
CA LEU A 29 -3.24 1.19 29.72
C LEU A 29 -2.68 -0.23 29.85
N THR A 30 -2.62 -0.81 31.06
CA THR A 30 -2.35 -2.26 31.21
C THR A 30 -3.44 -3.11 30.55
N THR A 31 -4.68 -2.60 30.44
CA THR A 31 -5.75 -3.23 29.65
C THR A 31 -5.75 -2.82 28.17
N HIS A 32 -4.72 -2.13 27.69
CA HIS A 32 -4.57 -1.68 26.31
C HIS A 32 -5.62 -0.64 25.88
N ALA A 33 -5.31 0.09 24.82
CA ALA A 33 -6.17 1.14 24.32
C ALA A 33 -6.16 1.23 22.79
N VAL A 34 -7.25 1.73 22.22
CA VAL A 34 -7.40 1.96 20.78
C VAL A 34 -7.90 3.38 20.50
N VAL A 35 -7.30 4.04 19.51
CA VAL A 35 -7.67 5.38 19.04
C VAL A 35 -8.16 5.29 17.61
N THR A 36 -9.43 5.64 17.38
CA THR A 36 -10.05 5.64 16.05
C THR A 36 -10.51 7.05 15.68
N GLY A 37 -10.40 7.43 14.40
CA GLY A 37 -10.92 8.70 13.93
C GLY A 37 -10.39 9.08 12.55
N MET A 38 -11.21 9.77 11.76
CA MET A 38 -10.85 10.22 10.42
C MET A 38 -9.64 11.15 10.39
N THR A 39 -9.02 11.30 9.23
CA THR A 39 -8.01 12.35 8.99
C THR A 39 -8.54 13.73 9.40
N GLY A 40 -7.79 14.46 10.23
CA GLY A 40 -8.20 15.76 10.77
C GLY A 40 -9.17 15.71 11.97
N SER A 41 -9.54 14.52 12.47
CA SER A 41 -10.27 14.36 13.74
C SER A 41 -9.50 14.85 14.97
N GLY A 42 -8.16 14.84 14.89
CA GLY A 42 -7.26 15.12 16.02
C GLY A 42 -6.50 13.89 16.55
N LYS A 43 -6.73 12.69 15.98
CA LYS A 43 -6.13 11.40 16.40
C LYS A 43 -4.65 11.51 16.80
N THR A 44 -3.80 12.02 15.92
CA THR A 44 -2.34 12.14 16.16
C THR A 44 -2.04 13.03 17.37
N GLY A 45 -2.78 14.12 17.57
CA GLY A 45 -2.63 14.99 18.75
C GLY A 45 -3.00 14.29 20.06
N LEU A 46 -4.04 13.46 20.07
CA LEU A 46 -4.36 12.62 21.23
C LEU A 46 -3.27 11.59 21.51
N CYS A 47 -2.76 10.92 20.48
CA CYS A 47 -1.70 9.92 20.61
C CYS A 47 -0.39 10.55 21.12
N ILE A 48 -0.02 11.72 20.60
CA ILE A 48 1.13 12.49 21.08
C ILE A 48 0.90 12.95 22.52
N SER A 49 -0.28 13.47 22.89
CA SER A 49 -0.59 13.81 24.28
C SER A 49 -0.46 12.60 25.23
N LEU A 50 -0.89 11.40 24.82
CA LEU A 50 -0.71 10.18 25.61
C LEU A 50 0.78 9.81 25.78
N LEU A 51 1.60 9.99 24.74
CA LEU A 51 3.04 9.72 24.78
C LEU A 51 3.82 10.77 25.58
N GLU A 52 3.44 12.05 25.49
CA GLU A 52 3.98 13.15 26.31
C GLU A 52 3.75 12.88 27.81
N GLU A 53 2.52 12.53 28.20
CA GLU A 53 2.22 12.20 29.59
C GLU A 53 2.92 10.90 30.05
N ALA A 54 3.06 9.91 29.16
CA ALA A 54 3.84 8.70 29.44
C ALA A 54 5.31 9.02 29.71
N ALA A 55 5.94 9.85 28.87
CA ALA A 55 7.31 10.30 29.06
C ALA A 55 7.47 11.07 30.38
N LEU A 56 6.57 12.02 30.69
CA LEU A 56 6.59 12.79 31.94
C LEU A 56 6.46 11.92 33.19
N ASN A 57 5.72 10.81 33.11
CA ASN A 57 5.55 9.84 34.20
C ASN A 57 6.62 8.73 34.18
N GLY A 58 7.68 8.86 33.37
CA GLY A 58 8.80 7.92 33.32
C GLY A 58 8.49 6.58 32.63
N VAL A 59 7.39 6.50 31.87
CA VAL A 59 6.97 5.30 31.14
C VAL A 59 7.64 5.29 29.76
N PRO A 60 8.52 4.31 29.46
CA PRO A 60 9.16 4.19 28.16
C PRO A 60 8.19 3.67 27.10
N ALA A 61 8.48 3.98 25.83
CA ALA A 61 7.64 3.61 24.70
C ALA A 61 8.44 3.13 23.49
N ILE A 62 7.97 2.05 22.86
CA ILE A 62 8.30 1.68 21.48
C ILE A 62 7.16 2.18 20.59
N ILE A 63 7.49 3.00 19.60
CA ILE A 63 6.54 3.77 18.79
C ILE A 63 6.75 3.35 17.34
N ILE A 64 5.78 2.67 16.73
CA ILE A 64 5.83 2.24 15.34
C ILE A 64 5.12 3.29 14.48
N ASP A 65 5.86 3.94 13.58
CA ASP A 65 5.38 5.05 12.76
C ASP A 65 5.50 4.75 11.25
N PRO A 66 4.45 4.19 10.62
CA PRO A 66 4.43 3.93 9.19
C PRO A 66 4.17 5.18 8.32
N LYS A 67 3.82 6.33 8.92
CA LYS A 67 3.41 7.56 8.19
C LYS A 67 4.40 8.71 8.31
N GLY A 68 5.23 8.72 9.35
CA GLY A 68 6.23 9.76 9.63
C GLY A 68 5.74 10.87 10.57
N ASP A 69 4.47 10.85 10.99
CA ASP A 69 3.84 11.91 11.81
C ASP A 69 4.37 11.95 13.26
N LEU A 70 4.90 10.85 13.80
CA LEU A 70 5.33 10.75 15.20
C LEU A 70 6.78 11.21 15.40
N THR A 71 7.53 11.45 14.32
CA THR A 71 8.85 12.12 14.36
C THR A 71 8.80 13.50 15.04
N ASN A 72 7.63 14.15 15.02
CA ASN A 72 7.36 15.40 15.74
C ASN A 72 7.54 15.30 17.27
N LEU A 73 7.58 14.09 17.86
CA LEU A 73 7.91 13.88 19.27
C LEU A 73 9.32 14.34 19.66
N LEU A 74 10.19 14.70 18.72
CA LEU A 74 11.51 15.27 19.03
C LEU A 74 11.49 16.82 19.07
N LEU A 75 10.43 17.47 18.58
CA LEU A 75 10.32 18.92 18.44
C LEU A 75 9.88 19.61 19.75
N HIS A 76 10.76 19.58 20.75
CA HIS A 76 10.59 20.22 22.05
C HIS A 76 11.20 21.63 22.09
N PHE A 77 10.37 22.67 22.15
CA PHE A 77 10.80 24.07 22.17
C PHE A 77 10.35 24.82 23.44
N PRO A 78 11.03 24.64 24.60
CA PRO A 78 10.63 25.29 25.85
C PRO A 78 10.52 26.82 25.77
N GLU A 79 11.49 27.48 25.13
CA GLU A 79 11.52 28.95 25.02
C GLU A 79 10.55 29.51 23.95
N LEU A 80 10.02 28.63 23.08
CA LEU A 80 9.11 28.98 21.99
C LEU A 80 9.66 30.15 21.13
N LEU A 81 10.94 30.10 20.75
CA LEU A 81 11.57 31.13 19.92
C LEU A 81 11.23 30.87 18.45
N PRO A 82 10.94 31.89 17.62
CA PRO A 82 10.68 31.70 16.18
C PRO A 82 11.78 30.89 15.47
N GLN A 83 13.04 31.09 15.85
CA GLN A 83 14.20 30.40 15.29
C GLN A 83 14.13 28.88 15.48
N ASP A 84 13.48 28.40 16.55
CA ASP A 84 13.32 26.96 16.81
C ASP A 84 12.35 26.32 15.81
N PHE A 85 11.28 27.03 15.42
CA PHE A 85 10.26 26.54 14.49
C PHE A 85 10.72 26.61 13.02
N GLN A 86 11.52 27.62 12.66
CA GLN A 86 11.87 27.95 11.27
C GLN A 86 12.39 26.77 10.42
N PRO A 87 13.26 25.86 10.91
CA PRO A 87 13.77 24.73 10.12
C PRO A 87 12.71 23.66 9.77
N TRP A 88 11.61 23.61 10.53
CA TRP A 88 10.61 22.54 10.47
C TRP A 88 9.32 22.95 9.76
N ILE A 89 9.22 24.20 9.32
CA ILE A 89 8.06 24.69 8.56
C ILE A 89 8.29 24.39 7.07
N ASP A 90 7.34 23.70 6.44
CA ASP A 90 7.38 23.39 5.01
C ASP A 90 7.55 24.65 4.14
N PRO A 91 8.68 24.80 3.41
CA PRO A 91 8.92 25.94 2.53
C PRO A 91 7.86 26.10 1.43
N GLU A 92 7.21 25.03 0.99
CA GLU A 92 6.12 25.09 0.01
C GLU A 92 4.86 25.74 0.59
N VAL A 93 4.54 25.47 1.86
CA VAL A 93 3.42 26.12 2.56
C VAL A 93 3.70 27.62 2.73
N VAL A 94 4.92 27.98 3.13
CA VAL A 94 5.37 29.38 3.26
C VAL A 94 5.26 30.12 1.92
N ARG A 95 5.76 29.50 0.84
CA ARG A 95 5.71 30.04 -0.53
C ARG A 95 4.27 30.22 -1.01
N ARG A 96 3.40 29.22 -0.83
CA ARG A 96 1.97 29.30 -1.22
C ARG A 96 1.21 30.37 -0.43
N ALA A 97 1.60 30.62 0.82
CA ALA A 97 1.01 31.67 1.65
C ALA A 97 1.54 33.09 1.31
N ASN A 98 2.50 33.24 0.39
CA ASN A 98 3.22 34.48 0.09
C ASN A 98 3.87 35.11 1.33
N LYS A 99 4.44 34.28 2.22
CA LYS A 99 5.15 34.72 3.44
C LYS A 99 6.65 34.52 3.30
N THR A 100 7.41 35.20 4.15
CA THR A 100 8.83 34.86 4.40
C THR A 100 8.93 33.73 5.44
N PRO A 101 10.01 32.92 5.43
CA PRO A 101 10.26 31.91 6.46
C PRO A 101 10.23 32.50 7.87
N GLU A 102 10.78 33.69 8.06
CA GLU A 102 10.83 34.40 9.34
C GLU A 102 9.44 34.80 9.84
N GLN A 103 8.56 35.26 8.95
CA GLN A 103 7.15 35.55 9.30
C GLN A 103 6.39 34.29 9.66
N ALA A 104 6.54 33.22 8.87
CA ALA A 104 5.89 31.94 9.16
C ALA A 104 6.34 31.35 10.50
N ALA A 105 7.63 31.47 10.82
CA ALA A 105 8.21 31.07 12.10
C ALA A 105 7.69 31.90 13.28
N GLN A 106 7.56 33.21 13.13
CA GLN A 106 6.96 34.09 14.15
C GLN A 106 5.49 33.75 14.40
N GLU A 107 4.71 33.51 13.34
CA GLU A 107 3.31 33.09 13.45
C GLU A 107 3.18 31.72 14.12
N ALA A 108 4.02 30.74 13.75
CA ALA A 108 4.02 29.40 14.35
C ALA A 108 4.33 29.46 15.84
N ALA A 109 5.39 30.16 16.25
CA ALA A 109 5.76 30.34 17.65
C ALA A 109 4.66 31.04 18.46
N LEU A 110 4.04 32.09 17.90
CA LEU A 110 2.95 32.82 18.57
C LEU A 110 1.66 31.98 18.66
N ALA A 111 1.34 31.20 17.63
CA ALA A 111 0.22 30.26 17.66
C ALA A 111 0.43 29.14 18.70
N TRP A 112 1.64 28.57 18.78
CA TRP A 112 1.96 27.55 19.78
C TRP A 112 1.92 28.13 21.20
N ARG A 113 2.51 29.31 21.43
CA ARG A 113 2.48 29.98 22.73
C ARG A 113 1.05 30.26 23.22
N ASN A 114 0.18 30.74 22.34
CA ASN A 114 -1.22 30.98 22.68
C ASN A 114 -1.98 29.67 22.96
N GLY A 115 -1.77 28.64 22.12
CA GLY A 115 -2.37 27.33 22.30
C GLY A 115 -1.94 26.64 23.60
N LEU A 116 -0.66 26.69 23.95
CA LEU A 116 -0.14 26.16 25.21
C LEU A 116 -0.70 26.90 26.43
N ALA A 117 -0.77 28.24 26.36
CA ALA A 117 -1.29 29.08 27.44
C ALA A 117 -2.78 28.83 27.76
N GLU A 118 -3.64 28.61 26.75
CA GLU A 118 -5.07 28.27 26.92
C GLU A 118 -5.28 26.99 27.78
N TRP A 119 -4.32 26.08 27.70
CA TRP A 119 -4.32 24.79 28.39
C TRP A 119 -3.43 24.74 29.64
N GLY A 120 -2.78 25.86 30.01
CA GLY A 120 -1.89 25.93 31.17
C GLY A 120 -0.58 25.15 31.01
N MET A 121 -0.15 24.84 29.78
CA MET A 121 1.15 24.22 29.51
C MET A 121 2.24 25.31 29.57
N THR A 122 3.15 25.22 30.54
CA THR A 122 4.21 26.22 30.74
C THR A 122 5.52 25.82 30.05
N PRO A 123 6.43 26.77 29.74
CA PRO A 123 7.79 26.49 29.27
C PRO A 123 8.53 25.43 30.10
N GLU A 124 8.37 25.47 31.43
CA GLU A 124 8.99 24.54 32.37
C GLU A 124 8.47 23.12 32.14
N ARG A 125 7.16 22.91 31.93
CA ARG A 125 6.61 21.57 31.63
C ARG A 125 7.11 21.01 30.30
N ILE A 126 7.38 21.86 29.31
CA ILE A 126 7.98 21.45 28.02
C ILE A 126 9.46 21.05 28.23
N LEU A 127 10.18 21.76 29.10
CA LEU A 127 11.54 21.41 29.50
C LEU A 127 11.58 20.10 30.30
N ASP A 128 10.64 19.89 31.22
CA ASP A 128 10.47 18.65 31.97
C ASP A 128 10.23 17.48 31.02
N LEU A 129 9.31 17.62 30.05
CA LEU A 129 9.06 16.62 29.00
C LEU A 129 10.34 16.32 28.19
N LYS A 130 11.06 17.36 27.77
CA LYS A 130 12.32 17.20 27.01
C LYS A 130 13.37 16.40 27.79
N ASN A 131 13.35 16.47 29.12
CA ASN A 131 14.32 15.83 30.01
C ASN A 131 13.83 14.50 30.61
N SER A 132 12.54 14.18 30.54
CA SER A 132 11.94 13.04 31.26
C SER A 132 12.20 11.69 30.59
N ALA A 133 12.49 11.69 29.29
CA ALA A 133 12.88 10.51 28.51
C ALA A 133 13.88 10.90 27.40
N GLN A 134 14.69 9.93 26.95
CA GLN A 134 15.46 10.10 25.72
C GLN A 134 14.60 9.72 24.51
N PHE A 135 14.39 10.68 23.61
CA PHE A 135 13.64 10.49 22.36
C PHE A 135 14.60 10.13 21.22
N SER A 136 14.29 9.16 20.39
CA SER A 136 15.20 8.71 19.30
C SER A 136 14.45 8.15 18.10
N ILE A 137 14.85 8.53 16.89
CA ILE A 137 14.28 8.02 15.64
C ILE A 137 15.19 6.95 15.03
N PHE A 138 14.63 5.75 14.90
CA PHE A 138 15.20 4.57 14.29
C PHE A 138 14.70 4.41 12.86
N THR A 139 15.61 4.12 11.93
CA THR A 139 15.33 3.95 10.50
C THR A 139 15.82 2.59 10.01
N PRO A 140 15.07 1.49 10.21
CA PRO A 140 15.45 0.17 9.69
C PRO A 140 15.66 0.23 8.17
N GLY A 141 16.77 -0.33 7.69
CA GLY A 141 17.12 -0.31 6.27
C GLY A 141 17.57 1.05 5.70
N SER A 142 17.77 2.08 6.53
CA SER A 142 18.32 3.37 6.10
C SER A 142 19.27 3.95 7.15
N ASP A 143 20.26 4.69 6.67
CA ASP A 143 21.22 5.52 7.41
C ASP A 143 20.71 6.94 7.73
N ALA A 144 19.42 7.21 7.49
CA ALA A 144 18.82 8.54 7.64
C ALA A 144 18.59 8.97 9.11
N GLY A 145 18.36 8.00 9.99
CA GLY A 145 18.32 8.16 11.44
C GLY A 145 19.26 7.13 12.08
N ILE A 146 18.88 6.55 13.22
CA ILE A 146 19.65 5.44 13.81
C ILE A 146 19.33 4.15 13.03
N PRO A 147 20.27 3.54 12.28
CA PRO A 147 20.01 2.28 11.59
C PRO A 147 19.76 1.14 12.59
N VAL A 148 19.00 0.13 12.16
CA VAL A 148 18.60 -1.02 12.98
C VAL A 148 19.09 -2.32 12.36
N SER A 149 19.92 -3.06 13.09
CA SER A 149 20.44 -4.36 12.67
C SER A 149 19.41 -5.45 12.93
N VAL A 150 18.72 -5.86 11.85
CA VAL A 150 17.74 -6.96 11.92
C VAL A 150 18.41 -8.32 12.12
N LEU A 151 19.64 -8.52 11.63
CA LEU A 151 20.36 -9.79 11.80
C LEU A 151 20.68 -10.12 13.27
N SER A 152 20.69 -9.13 14.16
CA SER A 152 20.82 -9.36 15.61
C SER A 152 19.67 -10.22 16.19
N SER A 153 18.50 -10.25 15.54
CA SER A 153 17.33 -11.01 16.02
C SER A 153 17.43 -12.53 15.89
N LEU A 154 18.41 -13.02 15.11
CA LEU A 154 18.67 -14.46 14.90
C LEU A 154 19.41 -15.13 16.08
N ALA A 155 19.90 -14.32 17.02
CA ALA A 155 20.58 -14.79 18.21
C ALA A 155 19.70 -15.69 19.09
N ALA A 156 20.33 -16.71 19.69
CA ALA A 156 19.69 -17.56 20.67
C ALA A 156 19.24 -16.73 21.89
N PRO A 157 17.99 -16.86 22.35
CA PRO A 157 17.51 -16.16 23.53
C PRO A 157 18.22 -16.61 24.82
N GLU A 158 18.49 -15.68 25.74
CA GLU A 158 19.02 -15.99 27.08
C GLU A 158 17.94 -16.50 28.05
N ILE A 159 17.14 -17.48 27.61
CA ILE A 159 16.15 -18.19 28.43
C ILE A 159 16.36 -19.69 28.33
N ASP A 160 16.09 -20.41 29.43
CA ASP A 160 16.30 -21.86 29.48
C ASP A 160 15.42 -22.59 28.46
N TRP A 161 16.05 -23.46 27.65
CA TRP A 161 15.36 -24.18 26.58
C TRP A 161 14.34 -25.18 27.13
N GLU A 162 14.66 -25.92 28.20
CA GLU A 162 13.81 -26.98 28.75
C GLU A 162 12.54 -26.42 29.38
N GLU A 163 12.66 -25.31 30.10
CA GLU A 163 11.51 -24.62 30.72
C GLU A 163 10.62 -23.89 29.70
N ASN A 164 11.16 -23.50 28.53
CA ASN A 164 10.48 -22.58 27.58
C ASN A 164 10.28 -23.13 26.15
N ARG A 165 10.41 -24.45 25.94
CA ARG A 165 10.37 -25.10 24.60
C ARG A 165 9.24 -24.62 23.67
N GLU A 166 8.02 -24.46 24.18
CA GLU A 166 6.86 -24.04 23.39
C GLU A 166 7.01 -22.60 22.87
N ALA A 167 7.33 -21.65 23.76
CA ALA A 167 7.54 -20.25 23.41
C ALA A 167 8.76 -20.05 22.50
N LEU A 168 9.81 -20.86 22.68
CA LEU A 168 11.01 -20.83 21.84
C LEU A 168 10.71 -21.34 20.43
N ARG A 169 9.98 -22.45 20.27
CA ARG A 169 9.52 -22.93 18.96
C ARG A 169 8.57 -21.96 18.26
N GLU A 170 7.70 -21.28 19.00
CA GLU A 170 6.82 -20.23 18.48
C GLU A 170 7.61 -18.99 18.00
N ARG A 171 8.67 -18.59 18.74
CA ARG A 171 9.61 -17.55 18.31
C ARG A 171 10.38 -17.97 17.05
N ILE A 172 10.88 -19.20 16.99
CA ILE A 172 11.55 -19.76 15.79
C ILE A 172 10.60 -19.67 14.60
N THR A 173 9.36 -20.17 14.75
CA THR A 173 8.32 -20.14 13.71
C THR A 173 8.10 -18.72 13.19
N SER A 174 7.95 -17.75 14.09
CA SER A 174 7.72 -16.34 13.75
C SER A 174 8.93 -15.72 13.03
N THR A 175 10.16 -16.06 13.48
CA THR A 175 11.42 -15.59 12.88
C THR A 175 11.61 -16.14 11.47
N VAL A 176 11.35 -17.43 11.26
CA VAL A 176 11.44 -18.09 9.95
C VAL A 176 10.36 -17.58 8.99
N THR A 177 9.12 -17.41 9.45
CA THR A 177 8.04 -16.81 8.62
C THR A 177 8.40 -15.38 8.19
N ALA A 178 8.97 -14.56 9.08
CA ALA A 178 9.45 -13.23 8.70
C ALA A 178 10.58 -13.30 7.66
N LEU A 179 11.60 -14.13 7.89
CA LEU A 179 12.74 -14.28 6.98
C LEU A 179 12.33 -14.79 5.59
N LEU A 180 11.36 -15.70 5.51
CA LEU A 180 10.84 -16.20 4.24
C LEU A 180 9.95 -15.16 3.53
N GLY A 181 9.16 -14.37 4.28
CA GLY A 181 8.43 -13.23 3.73
C GLY A 181 9.35 -12.18 3.08
N LEU A 182 10.54 -11.93 3.67
CA LEU A 182 11.53 -11.00 3.10
C LEU A 182 12.03 -11.42 1.71
N VAL A 183 12.18 -12.73 1.44
CA VAL A 183 12.54 -13.23 0.10
C VAL A 183 11.34 -13.36 -0.86
N GLY A 184 10.18 -12.80 -0.48
CA GLY A 184 8.95 -12.86 -1.27
C GLY A 184 8.17 -14.16 -1.15
N MET A 185 8.54 -15.08 -0.25
CA MET A 185 7.78 -16.29 0.04
C MET A 185 6.71 -15.98 1.09
N ASN A 186 5.65 -15.30 0.65
CA ASN A 186 4.47 -15.00 1.46
C ASN A 186 3.51 -16.20 1.54
N ASP A 187 2.60 -16.18 2.50
CA ASP A 187 1.52 -17.16 2.68
C ASP A 187 1.95 -18.64 2.85
N LEU A 188 3.19 -18.87 3.30
CA LEU A 188 3.67 -20.21 3.65
C LEU A 188 2.99 -20.74 4.92
N ASP A 189 2.45 -21.95 4.84
CA ASP A 189 2.02 -22.73 6.02
C ASP A 189 3.26 -23.30 6.74
N PRO A 190 3.53 -22.92 8.01
CA PRO A 190 4.66 -23.44 8.80
C PRO A 190 4.70 -24.97 8.95
N ILE A 191 3.56 -25.65 8.81
CA ILE A 191 3.41 -27.09 9.01
C ILE A 191 3.57 -27.86 7.69
N GLN A 192 3.48 -27.19 6.54
CA GLN A 192 3.53 -27.83 5.20
C GLN A 192 4.71 -27.37 4.33
N SER A 193 5.21 -26.15 4.51
CA SER A 193 6.34 -25.64 3.73
C SER A 193 7.64 -26.36 4.09
N ARG A 194 8.27 -27.00 3.10
CA ARG A 194 9.57 -27.68 3.25
C ARG A 194 10.67 -26.69 3.64
N GLU A 195 10.57 -25.47 3.11
CA GLU A 195 11.43 -24.33 3.37
C GLU A 195 11.34 -23.90 4.84
N HIS A 196 10.11 -23.71 5.34
CA HIS A 196 9.86 -23.32 6.73
C HIS A 196 10.28 -24.42 7.72
N ILE A 197 9.90 -25.67 7.45
CA ILE A 197 10.25 -26.83 8.28
C ILE A 197 11.77 -26.98 8.38
N LEU A 198 12.50 -26.87 7.26
CA LEU A 198 13.96 -27.00 7.26
C LEU A 198 14.61 -25.90 8.10
N LEU A 199 14.29 -24.63 7.84
CA LEU A 199 14.89 -23.51 8.56
C LEU A 199 14.55 -23.55 10.05
N SER A 200 13.31 -23.89 10.41
CA SER A 200 12.88 -24.01 11.81
C SER A 200 13.67 -25.09 12.57
N ASN A 201 13.94 -26.24 11.94
CA ASN A 201 14.76 -27.29 12.58
C ASN A 201 16.23 -26.87 12.71
N ILE A 202 16.78 -26.09 11.76
CA ILE A 202 18.13 -25.52 11.88
C ILE A 202 18.21 -24.55 13.07
N PHE A 203 17.23 -23.65 13.23
CA PHE A 203 17.17 -22.77 14.40
C PHE A 203 17.01 -23.55 15.72
N GLU A 204 16.16 -24.56 15.75
CA GLU A 204 15.92 -25.39 16.95
C GLU A 204 17.18 -26.15 17.40
N GLU A 205 17.94 -26.72 16.45
CA GLU A 205 19.22 -27.40 16.75
C GLU A 205 20.25 -26.46 17.39
N HIS A 206 20.34 -25.21 16.93
CA HIS A 206 21.27 -24.23 17.50
C HIS A 206 20.79 -23.67 18.84
N TRP A 207 19.52 -23.23 18.91
CA TRP A 207 18.97 -22.58 20.11
C TRP A 207 18.85 -23.55 21.29
N SER A 208 18.55 -24.83 21.05
CA SER A 208 18.56 -25.87 22.11
C SER A 208 19.96 -26.14 22.68
N GLN A 209 21.02 -25.80 21.94
CA GLN A 209 22.41 -25.84 22.40
C GLN A 209 22.90 -24.50 22.98
N GLY A 210 22.03 -23.49 23.09
CA GLY A 210 22.40 -22.12 23.49
C GLY A 210 23.30 -21.40 22.48
N ARG A 211 23.31 -21.83 21.21
CA ARG A 211 24.13 -21.25 20.14
C ARG A 211 23.31 -20.32 19.27
N SER A 212 23.85 -19.15 18.99
CA SER A 212 23.31 -18.22 17.99
C SER A 212 23.76 -18.64 16.59
N ILE A 213 22.86 -18.53 15.61
CA ILE A 213 23.17 -18.75 14.19
C ILE A 213 23.10 -17.42 13.44
N ASP A 214 24.07 -17.12 12.59
CA ASP A 214 24.02 -15.96 11.69
C ASP A 214 23.44 -16.32 10.31
N LEU A 215 23.08 -15.31 9.50
CA LEU A 215 22.46 -15.56 8.18
C LEU A 215 23.41 -16.28 7.21
N THR A 216 24.72 -16.11 7.33
CA THR A 216 25.72 -16.81 6.49
C THR A 216 25.77 -18.28 6.86
N GLU A 217 25.81 -18.60 8.16
CA GLU A 217 25.75 -19.97 8.65
C GLU A 217 24.40 -20.63 8.31
N LEU A 218 23.28 -19.91 8.42
CA LEU A 218 21.96 -20.40 8.02
C LEU A 218 21.90 -20.74 6.51
N ILE A 219 22.52 -19.93 5.65
CA ILE A 219 22.62 -20.21 4.20
C ILE A 219 23.46 -21.47 3.93
N LEU A 220 24.57 -21.64 4.64
CA LEU A 220 25.43 -22.83 4.53
C LEU A 220 24.70 -24.09 5.05
N GLN A 221 24.05 -24.00 6.20
CA GLN A 221 23.30 -25.11 6.79
C GLN A 221 21.99 -25.40 6.04
N THR A 222 21.45 -24.47 5.25
CA THR A 222 20.40 -24.81 4.28
C THR A 222 20.93 -25.76 3.20
N GLN A 223 22.17 -25.54 2.72
CA GLN A 223 22.84 -26.42 1.74
C GLN A 223 23.34 -27.73 2.36
N THR A 224 23.70 -27.74 3.65
CA THR A 224 24.14 -28.95 4.36
C THR A 224 23.63 -28.91 5.81
N PRO A 225 22.38 -29.36 6.06
CA PRO A 225 21.78 -29.32 7.39
C PRO A 225 22.57 -30.14 8.41
N PRO A 226 22.58 -29.75 9.69
CA PRO A 226 23.34 -30.44 10.74
C PRO A 226 22.72 -31.79 11.17
N PHE A 227 21.68 -32.27 10.49
CA PHE A 227 20.93 -33.49 10.78
C PHE A 227 20.61 -34.27 9.50
N ASP A 228 20.64 -35.60 9.57
CA ASP A 228 20.43 -36.49 8.41
C ASP A 228 18.94 -36.72 8.07
N LYS A 229 18.02 -36.41 8.99
CA LYS A 229 16.58 -36.73 8.87
C LYS A 229 15.69 -35.57 9.34
N LEU A 230 14.54 -35.43 8.69
CA LEU A 230 13.42 -34.59 9.12
C LEU A 230 12.18 -35.47 9.30
N GLY A 231 11.70 -35.56 10.54
CA GLY A 231 10.66 -36.52 10.92
C GLY A 231 11.07 -37.96 10.60
N ALA A 232 10.26 -38.66 9.80
CA ALA A 232 10.50 -40.05 9.42
C ALA A 232 11.47 -40.22 8.22
N PHE A 233 11.78 -39.15 7.48
CA PHE A 233 12.46 -39.24 6.18
C PHE A 233 13.89 -38.66 6.23
N PRO A 234 14.82 -39.18 5.41
CA PRO A 234 16.10 -38.51 5.16
C PRO A 234 15.89 -37.10 4.59
N VAL A 235 16.74 -36.14 4.98
CA VAL A 235 16.63 -34.74 4.51
C VAL A 235 16.60 -34.65 3.00
N ASP A 236 17.47 -35.36 2.29
CA ASP A 236 17.54 -35.35 0.82
C ASP A 236 16.30 -35.93 0.14
N THR A 237 15.51 -36.75 0.85
CA THR A 237 14.23 -37.27 0.36
C THR A 237 13.09 -36.27 0.61
N PHE A 238 13.10 -35.62 1.78
CA PHE A 238 12.10 -34.61 2.14
C PHE A 238 12.26 -33.31 1.35
N PHE A 239 13.50 -32.82 1.24
CA PHE A 239 13.86 -31.58 0.56
C PHE A 239 15.16 -31.78 -0.24
N PRO A 240 15.06 -32.06 -1.56
CA PRO A 240 16.20 -32.44 -2.38
C PRO A 240 17.33 -31.38 -2.42
N PRO A 241 18.61 -31.78 -2.56
CA PRO A 241 19.75 -30.86 -2.59
C PRO A 241 19.63 -29.71 -3.61
N LYS A 242 19.01 -29.96 -4.77
CA LYS A 242 18.76 -28.93 -5.80
C LYS A 242 17.81 -27.84 -5.30
N ASP A 243 16.72 -28.22 -4.65
CA ASP A 243 15.72 -27.28 -4.14
C ASP A 243 16.28 -26.54 -2.91
N ARG A 244 17.02 -27.23 -2.05
CA ARG A 244 17.75 -26.62 -0.93
C ARG A 244 18.80 -25.60 -1.41
N MET A 245 19.50 -25.89 -2.50
CA MET A 245 20.42 -24.93 -3.13
C MET A 245 19.66 -23.71 -3.69
N ALA A 246 18.46 -23.88 -4.26
CA ALA A 246 17.63 -22.77 -4.71
C ALA A 246 17.15 -21.88 -3.54
N LEU A 247 16.77 -22.47 -2.41
CA LEU A 247 16.46 -21.71 -1.19
C LEU A 247 17.69 -20.98 -0.66
N ALA A 248 18.85 -21.65 -0.59
CA ALA A 248 20.09 -21.04 -0.13
C ALA A 248 20.55 -19.87 -1.01
N MET A 249 20.43 -19.99 -2.34
CA MET A 249 20.68 -18.88 -3.28
C MET A 249 19.68 -17.74 -3.08
N THR A 250 18.41 -18.05 -2.79
CA THR A 250 17.36 -17.06 -2.52
C THR A 250 17.64 -16.28 -1.23
N LEU A 251 18.06 -16.96 -0.16
CA LEU A 251 18.53 -16.33 1.07
C LEU A 251 19.84 -15.54 0.85
N ASN A 252 20.76 -16.05 0.03
CA ASN A 252 22.00 -15.34 -0.31
C ASN A 252 21.76 -14.05 -1.12
N ASN A 253 20.69 -13.98 -1.92
CA ASN A 253 20.31 -12.74 -2.60
C ASN A 253 20.02 -11.59 -1.62
N ILE A 254 19.58 -11.89 -0.38
CA ILE A 254 19.50 -10.89 0.69
C ILE A 254 20.89 -10.34 1.02
N LEU A 255 21.86 -11.21 1.29
CA LEU A 255 23.24 -10.78 1.65
C LEU A 255 23.96 -10.06 0.49
N ALA A 256 23.66 -10.43 -0.75
CA ALA A 256 24.25 -9.85 -1.95
C ALA A 256 23.59 -8.54 -2.40
N ALA A 257 22.36 -8.25 -1.96
CA ALA A 257 21.65 -7.02 -2.32
C ALA A 257 22.27 -5.80 -1.62
N PRO A 258 22.74 -4.76 -2.35
CA PRO A 258 23.28 -3.55 -1.73
C PRO A 258 22.28 -2.87 -0.78
N ALA A 259 20.98 -2.91 -1.12
CA ALA A 259 19.89 -2.37 -0.32
C ALA A 259 19.73 -3.06 1.05
N PHE A 260 20.31 -4.26 1.27
CA PHE A 260 20.23 -4.95 2.55
C PHE A 260 21.43 -4.66 3.48
N GLN A 261 22.48 -3.97 3.03
CA GLN A 261 23.63 -3.66 3.89
C GLN A 261 23.21 -2.83 5.12
N SER A 262 22.34 -1.84 4.93
CA SER A 262 21.72 -1.00 5.96
C SER A 262 20.80 -1.74 6.94
N TRP A 263 20.47 -3.01 6.69
CA TRP A 263 19.71 -3.89 7.60
C TRP A 263 20.60 -4.79 8.46
N ARG A 264 21.91 -4.83 8.16
CA ARG A 264 22.91 -5.61 8.89
C ARG A 264 23.61 -4.77 9.95
N GLU A 265 23.78 -3.48 9.69
CA GLU A 265 24.49 -2.52 10.52
C GLU A 265 23.50 -1.71 11.39
N GLY A 266 24.00 -1.10 12.47
CA GLY A 266 23.21 -0.30 13.39
C GLY A 266 22.85 -1.00 14.71
N GLN A 267 21.92 -0.40 15.46
CA GLN A 267 21.54 -0.86 16.80
C GLN A 267 20.78 -2.19 16.73
N SER A 268 21.07 -3.11 17.65
CA SER A 268 20.38 -4.40 17.75
C SER A 268 18.92 -4.23 18.19
N LEU A 269 18.07 -5.19 17.81
CA LEU A 269 16.68 -5.29 18.27
C LEU A 269 16.57 -5.83 19.71
N ASP A 270 17.43 -5.35 20.62
CA ASP A 270 17.27 -5.59 22.05
C ASP A 270 16.27 -4.59 22.64
N ILE A 271 15.11 -5.11 23.04
CA ILE A 271 14.00 -4.33 23.58
C ILE A 271 14.35 -3.65 24.90
N GLN A 272 15.24 -4.22 25.71
CA GLN A 272 15.63 -3.61 26.98
C GLN A 272 16.38 -2.29 26.73
N SER A 273 17.38 -2.30 25.85
CA SER A 273 18.10 -1.08 25.42
C SER A 273 17.25 -0.11 24.61
N LEU A 274 16.16 -0.56 23.98
CA LEU A 274 15.22 0.29 23.26
C LEU A 274 14.19 0.95 24.19
N LEU A 275 13.96 0.41 25.38
CA LEU A 275 13.08 1.00 26.40
C LEU A 275 13.84 1.81 27.45
N PHE A 276 15.11 1.52 27.71
CA PHE A 276 15.91 2.24 28.72
C PHE A 276 17.33 2.50 28.24
N THR A 277 17.89 3.64 28.65
CA THR A 277 19.33 3.90 28.62
C THR A 277 20.08 3.02 29.63
N GLU A 278 21.41 2.97 29.54
CA GLU A 278 22.24 2.23 30.50
C GLU A 278 22.21 2.84 31.91
N ASP A 279 21.99 4.15 32.00
CA ASP A 279 21.75 4.88 33.26
C ASP A 279 20.32 4.70 33.80
N GLY A 280 19.45 3.96 33.09
CA GLY A 280 18.07 3.67 33.50
C GLY A 280 17.04 4.75 33.17
N LEU A 281 17.42 5.86 32.53
CA LEU A 281 16.48 6.84 31.97
C LEU A 281 15.60 6.16 30.89
N PRO A 282 14.26 6.33 30.90
CA PRO A 282 13.37 5.74 29.92
C PRO A 282 13.61 6.31 28.52
N ARG A 283 13.30 5.50 27.50
CA ARG A 283 13.40 5.86 26.08
C ARG A 283 12.02 5.89 25.42
N HIS A 284 11.86 6.85 24.50
CA HIS A 284 10.79 6.87 23.51
C HIS A 284 11.44 6.62 22.15
N SER A 285 11.35 5.37 21.70
CA SER A 285 12.02 4.85 20.51
C SER A 285 11.05 4.82 19.33
N ILE A 286 11.15 5.79 18.43
CA ILE A 286 10.30 5.94 17.25
C ILE A 286 10.91 5.20 16.06
N PHE A 287 10.27 4.13 15.61
CA PHE A 287 10.61 3.43 14.38
C PHE A 287 9.88 4.07 13.20
N TYR A 288 10.60 4.92 12.46
CA TYR A 288 10.12 5.55 11.24
C TYR A 288 10.18 4.55 10.07
N LEU A 289 9.04 4.21 9.48
CA LEU A 289 8.93 3.19 8.43
C LEU A 289 8.31 3.69 7.11
N ALA A 290 8.05 4.99 6.98
CA ALA A 290 7.43 5.57 5.79
C ALA A 290 8.34 5.51 4.53
N HIS A 291 9.63 5.24 4.71
CA HIS A 291 10.59 5.04 3.60
C HIS A 291 10.62 3.61 3.04
N LEU A 292 10.06 2.63 3.76
CA LEU A 292 10.06 1.22 3.39
C LEU A 292 8.90 0.88 2.45
N SER A 293 9.10 -0.09 1.56
CA SER A 293 8.00 -0.75 0.86
C SER A 293 7.09 -1.53 1.82
N ASP A 294 5.86 -1.82 1.43
CA ASP A 294 4.89 -2.48 2.33
C ASP A 294 5.37 -3.87 2.80
N GLY A 295 6.13 -4.61 1.97
CA GLY A 295 6.74 -5.89 2.33
C GLY A 295 7.84 -5.75 3.38
N GLU A 296 8.80 -4.84 3.16
CA GLU A 296 9.86 -4.52 4.14
C GLU A 296 9.28 -3.99 5.45
N ARG A 297 8.21 -3.19 5.37
CA ARG A 297 7.50 -2.62 6.53
C ARG A 297 6.81 -3.72 7.34
N MET A 298 6.11 -4.63 6.68
CA MET A 298 5.48 -5.79 7.32
C MET A 298 6.53 -6.72 7.97
N PHE A 299 7.62 -6.98 7.27
CA PHE A 299 8.76 -7.77 7.76
C PHE A 299 9.36 -7.17 9.04
N PHE A 300 9.78 -5.91 9.00
CA PHE A 300 10.37 -5.23 10.16
C PHE A 300 9.40 -5.18 11.34
N THR A 301 8.14 -4.81 11.09
CA THR A 301 7.10 -4.73 12.12
C THR A 301 6.91 -6.09 12.80
N THR A 302 6.83 -7.18 12.02
CA THR A 302 6.66 -8.54 12.57
C THR A 302 7.82 -8.95 13.48
N LEU A 303 9.06 -8.62 13.09
CA LEU A 303 10.25 -8.89 13.90
C LEU A 303 10.29 -8.07 15.19
N LEU A 304 10.00 -6.77 15.12
CA LEU A 304 9.93 -5.89 16.29
C LEU A 304 8.85 -6.38 17.27
N LEU A 305 7.66 -6.72 16.79
CA LEU A 305 6.58 -7.28 17.61
C LEU A 305 6.99 -8.61 18.28
N SER A 306 7.71 -9.48 17.56
CA SER A 306 8.21 -10.77 18.09
C SER A 306 9.32 -10.59 19.14
N ALA A 307 10.18 -9.59 18.95
CA ALA A 307 11.19 -9.21 19.94
C ALA A 307 10.54 -8.63 21.21
N VAL A 308 9.55 -7.73 21.06
CA VAL A 308 8.75 -7.17 22.18
C VAL A 308 8.02 -8.29 22.93
N GLU A 309 7.39 -9.23 22.22
CA GLU A 309 6.74 -10.38 22.84
C GLU A 309 7.73 -11.25 23.63
N THR A 310 8.94 -11.48 23.11
CA THR A 310 9.94 -12.27 23.85
C THR A 310 10.41 -11.54 25.10
N TRP A 311 10.78 -10.26 24.98
CA TRP A 311 11.16 -9.44 26.13
C TRP A 311 10.07 -9.42 27.19
N MET A 312 8.81 -9.24 26.79
CA MET A 312 7.63 -9.27 27.67
C MET A 312 7.56 -10.57 28.48
N ARG A 313 7.79 -11.74 27.86
CA ARG A 313 7.77 -13.05 28.55
C ARG A 313 8.88 -13.22 29.58
N THR A 314 10.02 -12.54 29.42
CA THR A 314 11.10 -12.54 30.44
C THR A 314 10.78 -11.68 31.67
N GLN A 315 9.77 -10.81 31.59
CA GLN A 315 9.44 -9.90 32.68
C GLN A 315 8.68 -10.60 33.81
N LYS A 316 8.94 -10.18 35.05
CA LYS A 316 8.09 -10.56 36.19
C LYS A 316 6.72 -9.90 36.04
N GLY A 317 5.67 -10.64 36.41
CA GLY A 317 4.30 -10.16 36.39
C GLY A 317 4.12 -8.84 37.16
N SER A 318 3.32 -7.93 36.61
CA SER A 318 3.11 -6.57 37.13
C SER A 318 1.66 -6.15 36.92
N THR A 319 1.08 -5.51 37.94
CA THR A 319 -0.21 -4.80 37.83
C THR A 319 -0.05 -3.33 37.47
N ALA A 320 1.18 -2.78 37.53
CA ALA A 320 1.51 -1.43 37.12
C ALA A 320 2.01 -1.40 35.67
N LEU A 321 1.75 -0.28 34.97
CA LEU A 321 2.27 -0.03 33.64
C LEU A 321 3.80 0.10 33.68
N ARG A 322 4.49 -0.74 32.90
CA ARG A 322 5.96 -0.83 32.81
C ARG A 322 6.50 -0.18 31.53
N ALA A 323 5.77 -0.32 30.42
CA ALA A 323 6.16 0.18 29.11
C ALA A 323 4.94 0.28 28.19
N LEU A 324 5.05 1.05 27.12
CA LEU A 324 4.07 1.14 26.04
C LEU A 324 4.62 0.60 24.72
N LEU A 325 3.80 -0.19 24.02
CA LEU A 325 3.92 -0.43 22.59
C LEU A 325 2.84 0.41 21.90
N TYR A 326 3.26 1.49 21.24
CA TYR A 326 2.40 2.31 20.39
C TYR A 326 2.58 1.93 18.92
N MET A 327 1.48 1.88 18.17
CA MET A 327 1.53 1.71 16.73
C MET A 327 0.50 2.60 16.03
N ASP A 328 0.98 3.52 15.18
CA ASP A 328 0.08 4.26 14.30
C ASP A 328 -0.27 3.44 13.05
N GLU A 329 -1.46 3.71 12.51
CA GLU A 329 -2.09 3.08 11.36
C GLU A 329 -1.93 1.55 11.33
N ILE A 330 -2.57 0.87 12.29
CA ILE A 330 -2.61 -0.60 12.41
C ILE A 330 -3.34 -1.31 11.24
N TYR A 331 -3.87 -0.57 10.27
CA TYR A 331 -4.47 -1.09 9.03
C TYR A 331 -3.50 -2.01 8.28
N GLY A 332 -3.99 -3.18 7.85
CA GLY A 332 -3.19 -4.20 7.16
C GLY A 332 -2.38 -5.13 8.08
N TYR A 333 -2.12 -4.76 9.33
CA TYR A 333 -1.40 -5.60 10.31
C TYR A 333 -2.32 -6.45 11.18
N LEU A 334 -3.54 -5.96 11.45
CA LEU A 334 -4.57 -6.68 12.21
C LEU A 334 -5.91 -6.80 11.44
N PRO A 335 -5.92 -7.27 10.18
CA PRO A 335 -7.14 -7.37 9.37
C PRO A 335 -8.07 -8.50 9.87
N PRO A 336 -9.40 -8.39 9.69
CA PRO A 336 -10.34 -9.39 10.18
C PRO A 336 -10.31 -10.71 9.39
N THR A 337 -10.05 -10.65 8.07
CA THR A 337 -10.18 -11.80 7.15
C THR A 337 -8.86 -12.45 6.76
N ALA A 338 -7.74 -11.72 6.81
CA ALA A 338 -6.41 -12.23 6.49
C ALA A 338 -5.59 -12.54 7.75
N ASN A 339 -4.49 -13.27 7.58
CA ASN A 339 -3.56 -13.64 8.65
C ASN A 339 -2.11 -13.25 8.31
N PRO A 340 -1.80 -11.94 8.20
CA PRO A 340 -0.43 -11.49 7.94
C PRO A 340 0.49 -11.87 9.12
N PRO A 341 1.82 -11.96 8.92
CA PRO A 341 2.75 -12.41 9.96
C PRO A 341 2.69 -11.61 11.28
N SER A 342 2.37 -10.31 11.21
CA SER A 342 2.19 -9.43 12.38
C SER A 342 0.95 -9.74 13.24
N LYS A 343 -0.07 -10.42 12.68
CA LYS A 343 -1.37 -10.62 13.35
C LYS A 343 -1.25 -11.48 14.61
N GLN A 344 -0.50 -12.58 14.57
CA GLN A 344 -0.41 -13.50 15.71
C GLN A 344 0.32 -12.88 16.93
N PRO A 345 1.50 -12.24 16.77
CA PRO A 345 2.12 -11.47 17.86
C PRO A 345 1.20 -10.41 18.48
N LEU A 346 0.49 -9.64 17.65
CA LEU A 346 -0.49 -8.63 18.13
C LEU A 346 -1.63 -9.28 18.93
N LEU A 347 -2.21 -10.38 18.44
CA LEU A 347 -3.27 -11.12 19.13
C LEU A 347 -2.82 -11.71 20.47
N ARG A 348 -1.57 -12.20 20.57
CA ARG A 348 -1.00 -12.71 21.82
C ARG A 348 -0.74 -11.59 22.81
N MET A 349 -0.13 -10.49 22.37
CA MET A 349 0.09 -9.31 23.22
C MET A 349 -1.23 -8.73 23.74
N LEU A 350 -2.24 -8.50 22.90
CA LEU A 350 -3.56 -8.00 23.32
C LEU A 350 -4.29 -8.89 24.34
N LYS A 351 -3.89 -10.16 24.49
CA LYS A 351 -4.45 -11.12 25.48
C LYS A 351 -3.59 -11.27 26.74
N GLN A 352 -2.27 -11.15 26.61
CA GLN A 352 -1.31 -11.58 27.64
C GLN A 352 -0.48 -10.42 28.22
N ALA A 353 -0.25 -9.34 27.47
CA ALA A 353 0.66 -8.26 27.84
C ALA A 353 0.27 -7.52 29.12
N ARG A 354 -1.04 -7.47 29.44
CA ARG A 354 -1.58 -6.99 30.72
C ARG A 354 -0.88 -7.61 31.94
N ALA A 355 -0.60 -8.91 31.92
CA ALA A 355 0.01 -9.62 33.05
C ALA A 355 1.46 -9.18 33.31
N PHE A 356 2.13 -8.63 32.30
CA PHE A 356 3.53 -8.19 32.32
C PHE A 356 3.66 -6.66 32.41
N GLY A 357 2.56 -5.92 32.59
CA GLY A 357 2.56 -4.46 32.63
C GLY A 357 2.88 -3.78 31.28
N LEU A 358 2.84 -4.49 30.16
CA LEU A 358 3.02 -3.90 28.83
C LEU A 358 1.67 -3.40 28.31
N GLY A 359 1.52 -2.09 28.18
CA GLY A 359 0.36 -1.48 27.53
C GLY A 359 0.53 -1.47 26.01
N VAL A 360 -0.56 -1.68 25.28
CA VAL A 360 -0.58 -1.64 23.81
C VAL A 360 -1.55 -0.55 23.40
N LEU A 361 -1.08 0.46 22.65
CA LEU A 361 -1.87 1.60 22.20
C LEU A 361 -1.90 1.60 20.66
N LEU A 362 -3.05 1.23 20.09
CA LEU A 362 -3.22 1.08 18.64
C LEU A 362 -4.00 2.27 18.07
N ALA A 363 -3.53 2.85 16.97
CA ALA A 363 -4.24 3.93 16.29
C ALA A 363 -4.61 3.55 14.85
N THR A 364 -5.76 4.03 14.37
CA THR A 364 -6.23 3.81 12.99
C THR A 364 -7.07 4.97 12.47
N GLN A 365 -7.01 5.21 11.16
CA GLN A 365 -7.97 6.04 10.43
C GLN A 365 -9.13 5.21 9.84
N ASN A 366 -8.92 3.90 9.66
CA ASN A 366 -9.82 2.96 8.98
C ASN A 366 -10.32 1.87 9.94
N PRO A 367 -11.28 2.16 10.83
CA PRO A 367 -11.70 1.20 11.86
C PRO A 367 -12.46 -0.01 11.28
N VAL A 368 -13.06 0.09 10.09
CA VAL A 368 -13.86 -1.01 9.49
C VAL A 368 -13.05 -2.29 9.23
N ASP A 369 -11.78 -2.13 8.86
CA ASP A 369 -10.95 -3.23 8.33
C ASP A 369 -9.98 -3.77 9.40
N LEU A 370 -10.38 -3.68 10.68
CA LEU A 370 -9.66 -4.27 11.82
C LEU A 370 -10.40 -5.48 12.40
N ASP A 371 -9.64 -6.40 13.00
CA ASP A 371 -10.18 -7.52 13.74
C ASP A 371 -10.78 -7.07 15.09
N TYR A 372 -12.07 -6.71 15.09
CA TYR A 372 -12.78 -6.28 16.30
C TYR A 372 -12.77 -7.30 17.44
N LYS A 373 -12.61 -8.60 17.16
CA LYS A 373 -12.47 -9.63 18.20
C LYS A 373 -11.09 -9.63 18.86
N ALA A 374 -10.08 -9.06 18.19
CA ALA A 374 -8.82 -8.71 18.81
C ALA A 374 -8.99 -7.49 19.72
N LEU A 375 -9.63 -6.44 19.19
CA LEU A 375 -9.79 -5.16 19.88
C LEU A 375 -10.74 -5.21 21.08
N SER A 376 -11.63 -6.20 21.19
CA SER A 376 -12.48 -6.39 22.39
C SER A 376 -11.67 -6.69 23.67
N ASN A 377 -10.37 -6.98 23.57
CA ASN A 377 -9.46 -7.09 24.72
C ASN A 377 -8.87 -5.72 25.15
N THR A 378 -9.14 -4.63 24.41
CA THR A 378 -8.71 -3.27 24.77
C THR A 378 -9.71 -2.61 25.73
N GLY A 379 -9.22 -2.14 26.87
CA GLY A 379 -10.02 -1.58 27.96
C GLY A 379 -10.39 -0.11 27.77
N THR A 380 -9.60 0.67 27.02
CA THR A 380 -9.94 2.08 26.72
C THR A 380 -10.07 2.34 25.22
N TRP A 381 -11.21 2.88 24.81
CA TRP A 381 -11.50 3.28 23.44
C TRP A 381 -11.61 4.78 23.35
N PHE A 382 -10.75 5.40 22.55
CA PHE A 382 -10.80 6.81 22.20
C PHE A 382 -11.37 6.97 20.79
N ILE A 383 -12.56 7.54 20.69
CA ILE A 383 -13.35 7.60 19.46
C ILE A 383 -13.48 9.05 19.04
N GLY A 384 -12.76 9.43 17.99
CA GLY A 384 -12.90 10.72 17.32
C GLY A 384 -13.99 10.70 16.26
N LYS A 385 -14.15 11.82 15.57
CA LYS A 385 -15.07 11.93 14.43
C LYS A 385 -14.78 10.85 13.35
N LEU A 386 -15.83 10.24 12.81
CA LEU A 386 -15.77 9.25 11.72
C LEU A 386 -16.27 9.85 10.40
N GLN A 387 -15.90 9.25 9.26
CA GLN A 387 -16.32 9.71 7.93
C GLN A 387 -17.65 9.12 7.46
N THR A 388 -17.86 7.82 7.66
CA THR A 388 -19.02 7.11 7.08
C THR A 388 -19.88 6.42 8.14
N GLU A 389 -21.17 6.26 7.83
CA GLU A 389 -22.09 5.45 8.64
C GLU A 389 -21.66 3.97 8.71
N ARG A 390 -20.87 3.47 7.74
CA ARG A 390 -20.30 2.11 7.79
C ARG A 390 -19.22 2.00 8.87
N ASP A 391 -18.34 2.99 8.98
CA ASP A 391 -17.31 3.05 10.03
C ASP A 391 -17.96 3.05 11.41
N LYS A 392 -18.97 3.93 11.56
CA LYS A 392 -19.73 4.10 12.78
C LYS A 392 -20.48 2.83 13.20
N ASN A 393 -21.20 2.18 12.27
CA ASN A 393 -21.91 0.94 12.59
C ASN A 393 -20.97 -0.19 12.99
N ARG A 394 -19.82 -0.36 12.31
CA ARG A 394 -18.81 -1.36 12.69
C ARG A 394 -18.19 -1.09 14.05
N LEU A 395 -17.93 0.17 14.37
CA LEU A 395 -17.44 0.57 15.67
C LEU A 395 -18.49 0.28 16.77
N LEU A 396 -19.76 0.61 16.52
CA LEU A 396 -20.87 0.32 17.44
C LEU A 396 -21.04 -1.19 17.68
N ASP A 397 -20.91 -2.04 16.65
CA ASP A 397 -20.93 -3.50 16.79
C ASP A 397 -19.86 -4.01 17.78
N GLY A 398 -18.67 -3.40 17.78
CA GLY A 398 -17.59 -3.74 18.73
C GLY A 398 -17.87 -3.24 20.14
N LEU A 399 -18.33 -1.99 20.26
CA LEU A 399 -18.62 -1.33 21.53
C LEU A 399 -19.82 -1.93 22.27
N GLU A 400 -20.76 -2.57 21.57
CA GLU A 400 -21.96 -3.19 22.17
C GLU A 400 -21.61 -4.26 23.23
N SER A 401 -20.40 -4.82 23.17
CA SER A 401 -19.86 -5.74 24.19
C SER A 401 -19.14 -5.09 25.38
N LEU A 402 -18.81 -3.80 25.28
CA LEU A 402 -17.98 -3.04 26.24
C LEU A 402 -18.70 -1.84 26.88
N ALA A 403 -19.77 -1.35 26.25
CA ALA A 403 -20.55 -0.20 26.70
C ALA A 403 -21.49 -0.59 27.86
N GLY A 404 -20.96 -0.64 29.08
CA GLY A 404 -21.64 -1.09 30.31
C GLY A 404 -22.83 -0.24 30.76
N GLY A 405 -23.91 -0.22 29.97
CA GLY A 405 -25.18 0.45 30.27
C GLY A 405 -25.64 1.48 29.23
N PHE A 406 -24.83 1.82 28.23
CA PHE A 406 -25.22 2.76 27.18
C PHE A 406 -25.95 2.05 26.04
N SER A 407 -27.09 2.59 25.60
CA SER A 407 -27.74 2.06 24.40
C SER A 407 -26.94 2.39 23.14
N ARG A 408 -27.00 1.50 22.15
CA ARG A 408 -26.41 1.71 20.82
C ARG A 408 -26.81 3.06 20.21
N ALA A 409 -28.07 3.48 20.42
CA ALA A 409 -28.61 4.75 19.93
C ALA A 409 -28.04 6.00 20.63
N GLU A 410 -27.69 5.91 21.92
CA GLU A 410 -27.01 7.01 22.62
C GLU A 410 -25.57 7.17 22.14
N MET A 411 -24.83 6.06 22.06
CA MET A 411 -23.46 6.07 21.53
C MET A 411 -23.41 6.56 20.08
N ASP A 412 -24.35 6.11 19.25
CA ASP A 412 -24.56 6.57 17.87
C ASP A 412 -24.70 8.11 17.80
N LYS A 413 -25.58 8.68 18.63
CA LYS A 413 -25.83 10.12 18.70
C LYS A 413 -24.61 10.90 19.21
N LEU A 414 -23.88 10.37 20.20
CA LEU A 414 -22.66 11.01 20.70
C LEU A 414 -21.59 11.07 19.61
N ILE A 415 -21.31 9.95 18.92
CA ILE A 415 -20.28 9.88 17.86
C ILE A 415 -20.62 10.82 16.69
N SER A 416 -21.89 10.88 16.26
CA SER A 416 -22.31 11.83 15.20
C SER A 416 -22.19 13.30 15.59
N SER A 417 -22.17 13.64 16.89
CA SER A 417 -22.03 15.02 17.37
C SER A 417 -20.58 15.52 17.46
N LEU A 418 -19.58 14.66 17.22
CA LEU A 418 -18.17 14.97 17.45
C LEU A 418 -17.62 16.07 16.52
N GLY A 419 -17.02 17.09 17.14
CA GLY A 419 -16.22 18.12 16.49
C GLY A 419 -14.78 17.66 16.19
N LYS A 420 -13.95 18.60 15.73
CA LYS A 420 -12.49 18.38 15.65
C LYS A 420 -11.92 18.38 17.08
N ARG A 421 -10.95 17.49 17.36
CA ARG A 421 -10.24 17.33 18.64
C ARG A 421 -11.13 16.92 19.84
N VAL A 422 -12.42 16.63 19.61
CA VAL A 422 -13.35 16.08 20.60
C VAL A 422 -13.45 14.58 20.41
N PHE A 423 -13.40 13.83 21.51
CA PHE A 423 -13.42 12.37 21.54
C PHE A 423 -14.42 11.86 22.58
N VAL A 424 -15.03 10.70 22.30
CA VAL A 424 -15.60 9.84 23.35
C VAL A 424 -14.48 8.97 23.89
N MET A 425 -14.26 8.99 25.21
CA MET A 425 -13.47 7.98 25.93
C MET A 425 -14.44 6.97 26.54
N ASN A 426 -14.43 5.73 26.06
CA ASN A 426 -15.12 4.60 26.70
C ASN A 426 -14.07 3.71 27.38
N ASN A 427 -14.04 3.70 28.72
CA ASN A 427 -13.07 2.97 29.52
C ASN A 427 -13.80 1.93 30.39
N VAL A 428 -13.38 0.66 30.34
CA VAL A 428 -14.03 -0.46 31.08
C VAL A 428 -13.89 -0.37 32.60
N HIS A 429 -12.93 0.44 33.10
CA HIS A 429 -12.79 0.71 34.54
C HIS A 429 -13.71 1.83 35.02
N GLU A 430 -14.31 2.58 34.09
CA GLU A 430 -15.24 3.67 34.36
C GLU A 430 -16.70 3.28 34.13
N LYS A 431 -17.61 3.94 34.84
CA LYS A 431 -19.06 3.62 34.76
C LYS A 431 -19.74 4.15 33.50
N ASN A 432 -19.23 5.23 32.92
CA ASN A 432 -19.86 5.92 31.81
C ASN A 432 -18.78 6.39 30.82
N PRO A 433 -19.03 6.34 29.50
CA PRO A 433 -18.21 7.04 28.53
C PRO A 433 -18.24 8.55 28.81
N VAL A 434 -17.11 9.22 28.64
CA VAL A 434 -17.01 10.68 28.78
C VAL A 434 -16.64 11.33 27.45
N LEU A 435 -17.20 12.52 27.21
CA LEU A 435 -16.78 13.40 26.14
C LEU A 435 -15.71 14.35 26.66
N PHE A 436 -14.62 14.48 25.90
CA PHE A 436 -13.56 15.43 26.22
C PHE A 436 -12.98 16.03 24.94
N GLN A 437 -12.39 17.21 25.07
CA GLN A 437 -11.57 17.82 24.04
C GLN A 437 -10.11 17.74 24.49
N THR A 438 -9.26 17.30 23.56
CA THR A 438 -7.82 17.16 23.76
C THR A 438 -7.13 18.49 24.04
N ARG A 439 -6.16 18.48 24.96
CA ARG A 439 -5.28 19.63 25.20
C ARG A 439 -4.41 19.98 24.01
N TRP A 440 -3.82 21.17 24.02
CA TRP A 440 -2.71 21.47 23.13
C TRP A 440 -1.49 20.59 23.50
N VAL A 441 -0.80 20.08 22.48
CA VAL A 441 0.41 19.25 22.63
C VAL A 441 1.64 20.13 22.83
N MET A 442 2.58 19.67 23.65
CA MET A 442 3.84 20.36 23.93
C MET A 442 4.81 20.28 22.74
N ASN A 443 4.80 19.17 22.01
CA ASN A 443 5.55 19.01 20.77
C ASN A 443 5.01 19.90 19.64
N PHE A 444 5.90 20.49 18.82
CA PHE A 444 5.49 21.17 17.58
C PHE A 444 5.06 20.14 16.52
N LEU A 445 3.90 20.32 15.89
CA LEU A 445 3.39 19.43 14.85
C LEU A 445 3.66 19.99 13.45
N ALA A 446 4.87 19.75 12.94
CA ALA A 446 5.27 20.14 11.59
C ALA A 446 4.72 19.19 10.49
N GLY A 447 4.39 17.95 10.84
CA GLY A 447 3.93 16.90 9.91
C GLY A 447 5.01 15.86 9.62
N PRO A 448 4.87 15.03 8.56
CA PRO A 448 5.84 14.01 8.22
C PRO A 448 7.19 14.60 7.78
N MET A 449 8.28 14.05 8.32
CA MET A 449 9.64 14.54 8.10
C MET A 449 10.32 13.89 6.89
N THR A 450 11.15 14.67 6.18
CA THR A 450 11.99 14.13 5.11
C THR A 450 13.17 13.33 5.68
N ARG A 451 13.73 12.39 4.91
CA ARG A 451 14.87 11.56 5.36
C ARG A 451 16.06 12.39 5.85
N SER A 452 16.35 13.52 5.22
CA SER A 452 17.43 14.44 5.64
C SER A 452 17.15 15.07 7.01
N GLN A 453 15.91 15.44 7.28
CA GLN A 453 15.50 16.04 8.57
C GLN A 453 15.54 15.04 9.73
N ILE A 454 15.48 13.72 9.47
CA ILE A 454 15.55 12.70 10.54
C ILE A 454 16.90 12.75 11.28
N SER A 455 18.00 12.97 10.56
CA SER A 455 19.33 13.10 11.16
C SER A 455 19.41 14.36 12.04
N GLU A 456 18.96 15.50 11.51
CA GLU A 456 18.90 16.78 12.22
C GLU A 456 18.01 16.72 13.47
N LEU A 457 16.90 15.98 13.42
CA LEU A 457 16.02 15.73 14.58
C LEU A 457 16.71 14.91 15.68
N ASN A 458 17.38 13.82 15.30
CA ASN A 458 18.14 13.02 16.26
C ASN A 458 19.26 13.85 16.91
N GLU A 459 19.95 14.70 16.15
CA GLU A 459 20.93 15.64 16.71
C GLU A 459 20.30 16.66 17.66
N LEU A 460 19.14 17.25 17.30
CA LEU A 460 18.38 18.18 18.15
C LEU A 460 17.95 17.55 19.49
N ALA A 461 17.57 16.26 19.47
CA ALA A 461 17.19 15.49 20.66
C ALA A 461 18.39 14.93 21.45
N GLY A 462 19.63 15.12 20.98
CA GLY A 462 20.82 14.53 21.59
C GLY A 462 20.95 13.01 21.39
N ALA A 463 20.15 12.42 20.50
CA ALA A 463 20.11 11.00 20.16
C ALA A 463 21.23 10.63 19.17
N LYS A 464 22.47 10.58 19.65
CA LYS A 464 23.60 10.05 18.88
C LYS A 464 23.76 8.55 19.12
N GLN A 465 24.21 7.82 18.09
CA GLN A 465 24.75 6.48 18.32
C GLN A 465 25.95 6.60 19.26
N GLU A 466 25.86 5.96 20.43
CA GLU A 466 27.07 5.57 21.14
C GLU A 466 27.86 4.60 20.26
N GLU A 467 29.17 4.81 20.13
CA GLU A 467 30.06 3.95 19.33
C GLU A 467 30.32 2.59 20.02
N LYS A 468 29.25 1.86 20.39
CA LYS A 468 29.33 0.46 20.80
C LYS A 468 29.55 -0.43 19.59
N ARG A 469 30.78 -0.31 19.07
CA ARG A 469 31.42 -1.23 18.14
C ARG A 469 31.24 -2.64 18.69
N ALA A 470 30.38 -3.44 18.05
CA ALA A 470 30.16 -4.83 18.42
C ALA A 470 31.51 -5.53 18.59
N ALA A 471 31.73 -6.16 19.75
CA ALA A 471 33.03 -6.73 20.08
C ALA A 471 33.41 -7.76 19.00
N PRO A 472 34.58 -7.63 18.34
CA PRO A 472 34.96 -8.56 17.29
C PRO A 472 35.08 -9.96 17.90
N LEU A 473 34.36 -10.92 17.33
CA LEU A 473 34.37 -12.33 17.72
C LEU A 473 35.83 -12.79 17.95
N PRO A 474 36.12 -13.50 19.05
CA PRO A 474 37.48 -13.90 19.38
C PRO A 474 38.03 -14.81 18.28
N LYS A 475 39.02 -14.29 17.52
CA LYS A 475 39.66 -15.06 16.44
C LYS A 475 40.17 -16.39 17.00
N PRO A 476 39.83 -17.55 16.40
CA PRO A 476 40.31 -18.82 16.89
C PRO A 476 41.84 -18.86 16.86
N LYS A 477 42.46 -19.17 18.00
CA LYS A 477 43.90 -19.37 18.09
C LYS A 477 44.29 -20.56 17.19
N PRO A 478 45.25 -20.41 16.26
CA PRO A 478 45.74 -21.54 15.50
C PRO A 478 46.32 -22.61 16.42
N ALA A 479 45.85 -23.85 16.30
CA ALA A 479 46.38 -24.98 17.03
C ALA A 479 47.84 -25.24 16.60
N SER A 480 48.75 -25.32 17.55
CA SER A 480 50.18 -25.56 17.32
C SER A 480 50.46 -27.02 16.97
N ALA A 481 51.14 -27.25 15.85
CA ALA A 481 51.76 -28.52 15.45
C ALA A 481 53.21 -28.25 14.96
N PRO A 482 54.13 -29.24 14.99
CA PRO A 482 55.50 -28.99 15.47
C PRO A 482 56.59 -28.72 14.42
N LYS A 483 57.75 -28.25 14.91
CA LYS A 483 59.00 -27.94 14.16
C LYS A 483 59.94 -29.15 13.96
N ALA A 484 60.63 -29.15 12.81
CA ALA A 484 62.04 -29.54 12.58
C ALA A 484 62.45 -28.96 11.19
N GLU A 485 63.40 -28.03 11.05
CA GLU A 485 64.88 -28.18 10.96
C GLU A 485 65.37 -28.89 9.66
N ALA A 486 66.37 -28.41 8.88
CA ALA A 486 67.36 -27.33 9.08
C ALA A 486 67.93 -26.69 7.77
N THR A 487 68.45 -25.45 7.89
CA THR A 487 69.52 -24.63 7.18
C THR A 487 70.29 -25.11 5.91
N PRO A 488 71.08 -24.24 5.20
CA PRO A 488 71.31 -22.78 5.29
C PRO A 488 71.34 -21.98 3.94
N ALA A 489 71.62 -20.66 4.01
CA ALA A 489 72.05 -19.75 2.91
C ALA A 489 73.60 -19.50 3.00
N PRO A 490 74.29 -18.57 2.26
CA PRO A 490 73.87 -17.61 1.21
C PRO A 490 74.84 -17.51 -0.02
N VAL A 491 74.57 -16.61 -0.98
CA VAL A 491 75.60 -15.80 -1.69
C VAL A 491 75.04 -14.53 -2.33
N ASP A 492 75.87 -13.47 -2.36
CA ASP A 492 75.60 -12.14 -2.91
C ASP A 492 75.63 -12.05 -4.45
N HIS A 493 75.02 -10.97 -4.99
CA HIS A 493 75.77 -9.96 -5.75
C HIS A 493 74.95 -8.67 -5.96
N VAL A 494 75.59 -7.52 -5.71
CA VAL A 494 75.06 -6.15 -5.89
C VAL A 494 76.07 -5.36 -6.73
N GLN A 495 75.60 -4.51 -7.66
CA GLN A 495 75.99 -3.08 -7.85
C GLN A 495 75.33 -2.50 -9.12
N PRO A 496 75.08 -1.17 -9.21
CA PRO A 496 74.20 -0.54 -10.22
C PRO A 496 74.93 0.38 -11.22
N ILE A 497 74.21 0.91 -12.23
CA ILE A 497 74.70 1.95 -13.15
C ILE A 497 73.63 3.05 -13.39
N SER A 498 74.06 4.31 -13.46
CA SER A 498 73.28 5.51 -13.87
C SER A 498 73.81 6.03 -15.23
N ILE A 499 73.30 7.04 -15.94
CA ILE A 499 72.56 8.31 -15.67
C ILE A 499 71.79 8.67 -17.00
N PRO A 500 71.35 9.91 -17.37
CA PRO A 500 71.10 11.19 -16.66
C PRO A 500 69.72 11.86 -16.97
N ALA A 501 69.54 13.05 -16.37
CA ALA A 501 68.40 13.97 -16.47
C ALA A 501 68.09 14.59 -17.85
N ALA A 502 66.88 15.17 -17.96
CA ALA A 502 66.36 15.87 -19.14
C ALA A 502 66.55 17.40 -19.10
N ALA A 503 66.58 18.02 -20.29
CA ALA A 503 66.62 19.46 -20.53
C ALA A 503 65.64 19.82 -21.70
N PRO A 504 65.34 21.10 -21.99
CA PRO A 504 63.95 21.54 -22.13
C PRO A 504 63.35 21.53 -23.56
N LYS A 505 62.01 21.57 -23.61
CA LYS A 505 61.21 21.65 -24.85
C LYS A 505 61.25 23.04 -25.48
N GLN A 506 61.44 23.10 -26.81
CA GLN A 506 61.06 24.25 -27.64
C GLN A 506 59.56 24.20 -28.00
N PRO A 507 58.90 25.34 -28.25
CA PRO A 507 57.51 25.41 -28.70
C PRO A 507 57.38 25.57 -30.23
N THR A 508 56.47 24.81 -30.85
CA THR A 508 56.03 24.91 -32.26
C THR A 508 54.61 24.35 -32.39
N PRO A 509 53.80 24.77 -33.39
CA PRO A 509 53.09 26.05 -33.29
C PRO A 509 51.55 25.87 -33.31
N SER A 510 50.85 26.94 -32.92
CA SER A 510 49.39 27.05 -33.07
C SER A 510 48.94 26.86 -34.52
N ARG A 511 48.13 25.82 -34.80
CA ARG A 511 47.63 25.53 -36.15
C ARG A 511 46.21 26.04 -36.35
N SER A 512 46.13 27.21 -37.00
CA SER A 512 45.05 27.68 -37.90
C SER A 512 43.60 27.25 -37.63
N THR A 513 42.76 28.22 -37.29
CA THR A 513 41.32 28.20 -37.58
C THR A 513 41.09 28.13 -39.09
N SER A 514 40.59 27.00 -39.60
CA SER A 514 40.07 26.89 -40.97
C SER A 514 38.56 27.15 -41.02
N SER A 515 38.09 27.71 -42.13
CA SER A 515 36.68 28.04 -42.37
C SER A 515 35.75 26.82 -42.23
N PRO A 516 34.48 26.97 -41.78
CA PRO A 516 33.59 25.83 -41.49
C PRO A 516 33.13 24.97 -42.69
N SER A 517 33.50 25.36 -43.92
CA SER A 517 32.88 24.89 -45.17
C SER A 517 33.64 23.80 -45.93
N GLU A 518 34.90 23.50 -45.61
CA GLU A 518 35.70 22.60 -46.47
C GLU A 518 35.65 21.12 -46.10
N GLY A 519 35.32 20.76 -44.86
CA GLY A 519 35.18 19.36 -44.38
C GLY A 519 36.49 18.55 -44.33
N SER A 520 36.54 17.55 -43.46
CA SER A 520 37.71 16.65 -43.30
C SER A 520 37.54 15.36 -44.10
N LEU A 521 38.58 14.89 -44.79
CA LEU A 521 38.63 13.54 -45.36
C LEU A 521 38.84 12.45 -44.29
N THR A 522 39.30 12.83 -43.10
CA THR A 522 39.47 11.93 -41.95
C THR A 522 38.29 12.09 -41.00
N ARG A 523 37.60 11.00 -40.69
CA ARG A 523 36.46 10.99 -39.76
C ARG A 523 36.92 11.40 -38.35
N PRO A 524 36.20 12.31 -37.65
CA PRO A 524 36.41 12.57 -36.24
C PRO A 524 36.26 11.30 -35.38
N GLN A 525 37.01 11.22 -34.29
CA GLN A 525 36.85 10.16 -33.29
C GLN A 525 35.67 10.47 -32.37
N LEU A 526 34.85 9.46 -32.08
CA LEU A 526 33.76 9.54 -31.11
C LEU A 526 34.24 9.11 -29.72
N PRO A 527 33.60 9.58 -28.63
CA PRO A 527 33.89 9.10 -27.28
C PRO A 527 33.62 7.60 -27.14
N THR A 528 34.42 6.92 -26.31
CA THR A 528 34.23 5.50 -26.01
C THR A 528 32.83 5.23 -25.46
N GLY A 529 32.16 4.21 -26.01
CA GLY A 529 30.79 3.82 -25.62
C GLY A 529 29.67 4.49 -26.42
N VAL A 530 29.96 5.55 -27.20
CA VAL A 530 28.99 6.15 -28.12
C VAL A 530 28.90 5.28 -29.38
N ARG A 531 27.71 4.78 -29.71
CA ARG A 531 27.45 4.08 -30.98
C ARG A 531 27.37 5.06 -32.14
N GLU A 532 27.67 4.57 -33.34
CA GLU A 532 27.57 5.35 -34.56
C GLU A 532 26.73 4.67 -35.63
N TYR A 533 26.15 5.50 -36.50
CA TYR A 533 25.22 5.11 -37.55
C TYR A 533 25.46 5.96 -38.80
N TYR A 534 25.16 5.42 -39.98
CA TYR A 534 25.18 6.17 -41.24
C TYR A 534 23.76 6.22 -41.82
N LEU A 535 23.25 7.44 -42.07
CA LEU A 535 21.95 7.61 -42.71
C LEU A 535 22.11 7.46 -44.24
N PRO A 536 21.18 6.77 -44.93
CA PRO A 536 21.29 6.51 -46.35
C PRO A 536 21.16 7.77 -47.19
N GLN A 537 21.65 7.73 -48.42
CA GLN A 537 21.39 8.78 -49.43
C GLN A 537 20.09 8.46 -50.18
N ASN A 538 18.93 8.79 -49.58
CA ASN A 538 17.61 8.46 -50.15
C ASN A 538 16.98 9.59 -51.00
N TYR A 539 17.47 10.83 -50.92
CA TYR A 539 16.96 11.91 -51.77
C TYR A 539 17.66 11.95 -53.14
N SER A 540 16.89 12.04 -54.21
CA SER A 540 17.36 12.48 -55.51
C SER A 540 17.77 13.96 -55.47
N LEU A 541 18.49 14.42 -56.50
CA LEU A 541 18.89 15.83 -56.61
C LEU A 541 17.68 16.79 -56.58
N GLN A 542 16.55 16.39 -57.18
CA GLN A 542 15.34 17.22 -57.22
C GLN A 542 14.66 17.30 -55.84
N GLU A 543 14.59 16.19 -55.11
CA GLU A 543 14.07 16.15 -53.74
C GLU A 543 14.97 16.94 -52.77
N ALA A 544 16.30 16.84 -52.92
CA ALA A 544 17.26 17.63 -52.15
C ALA A 544 17.10 19.15 -52.34
N TYR A 545 16.80 19.61 -53.57
CA TYR A 545 16.49 21.00 -53.86
C TYR A 545 15.13 21.43 -53.25
N ASN A 546 14.10 20.59 -53.39
CA ASN A 546 12.77 20.84 -52.81
C ASN A 546 12.83 20.93 -51.27
N ALA A 547 13.49 19.98 -50.60
CA ALA A 547 13.66 19.94 -49.15
C ALA A 547 14.47 21.13 -48.62
N ALA A 548 15.41 21.66 -49.41
CA ALA A 548 16.14 22.88 -49.08
C ALA A 548 15.37 24.18 -49.39
N GLY A 549 14.18 24.11 -50.01
CA GLY A 549 13.40 25.27 -50.45
C GLY A 549 14.09 26.09 -51.56
N LYS A 550 14.94 25.46 -52.37
CA LYS A 550 15.78 26.13 -53.39
C LYS A 550 15.40 25.69 -54.81
N THR A 551 15.40 26.62 -55.75
CA THR A 551 15.25 26.31 -57.18
C THR A 551 16.53 25.67 -57.72
N GLN A 552 16.41 24.62 -58.54
CA GLN A 552 17.54 23.94 -59.16
C GLN A 552 18.31 24.89 -60.10
N ALA A 553 19.61 25.03 -59.90
CA ALA A 553 20.47 25.87 -60.73
C ALA A 553 20.83 25.20 -62.07
N TYR A 554 20.86 25.97 -63.15
CA TYR A 554 21.23 25.47 -64.47
C TYR A 554 22.70 25.04 -64.49
N GLY A 555 22.96 23.79 -64.89
CA GLY A 555 24.30 23.20 -64.89
C GLY A 555 24.79 22.68 -63.52
N ALA A 556 23.92 22.60 -62.51
CA ALA A 556 24.25 22.02 -61.21
C ALA A 556 24.64 20.53 -61.31
N SER A 557 25.75 20.14 -60.67
CA SER A 557 26.20 18.74 -60.56
C SER A 557 26.68 18.41 -59.14
N ILE A 558 26.55 17.14 -58.75
CA ILE A 558 27.05 16.63 -57.46
C ILE A 558 28.57 16.49 -57.55
N ALA A 559 29.28 17.30 -56.79
CA ALA A 559 30.74 17.28 -56.67
C ALA A 559 31.25 16.33 -55.55
N GLY A 560 30.36 15.90 -54.65
CA GLY A 560 30.65 14.92 -53.61
C GLY A 560 29.61 14.92 -52.48
N THR A 561 29.89 14.20 -51.40
CA THR A 561 29.05 14.14 -50.19
C THR A 561 29.83 14.62 -48.97
N ILE A 562 29.18 15.37 -48.08
CA ILE A 562 29.65 15.66 -46.72
C ILE A 562 28.67 15.10 -45.69
N TYR A 563 29.18 14.38 -44.69
CA TYR A 563 28.42 13.91 -43.55
C TYR A 563 28.48 14.91 -42.39
N ARG A 564 27.33 15.30 -41.84
CA ARG A 564 27.21 16.11 -40.62
C ARG A 564 26.79 15.21 -39.44
N PRO A 565 27.38 15.34 -38.25
CA PRO A 565 27.00 14.55 -37.09
C PRO A 565 25.70 15.07 -36.47
N VAL A 566 24.73 14.18 -36.25
CA VAL A 566 23.43 14.45 -35.61
C VAL A 566 23.14 13.39 -34.56
N LEU A 567 22.23 13.64 -33.61
CA LEU A 567 21.87 12.65 -32.59
C LEU A 567 20.66 11.83 -33.06
N LEU A 568 20.81 10.51 -33.10
CA LEU A 568 19.72 9.57 -33.41
C LEU A 568 19.37 8.77 -32.15
N ALA A 569 18.08 8.76 -31.81
CA ALA A 569 17.54 8.04 -30.66
C ALA A 569 16.25 7.31 -31.06
N SER A 570 16.12 6.04 -30.68
CA SER A 570 14.91 5.25 -30.84
C SER A 570 14.70 4.33 -29.63
N ALA A 571 13.44 4.13 -29.27
CA ALA A 571 13.03 3.20 -28.23
C ALA A 571 11.71 2.50 -28.59
N GLN A 572 11.67 1.19 -28.35
CA GLN A 572 10.43 0.41 -28.33
C GLN A 572 9.83 0.46 -26.93
N VAL A 573 8.54 0.72 -26.86
CA VAL A 573 7.76 0.82 -25.61
C VAL A 573 6.69 -0.25 -25.67
N ARG A 574 6.69 -1.18 -24.72
CA ARG A 574 5.60 -2.13 -24.54
C ARG A 574 4.72 -1.68 -23.37
N ILE A 575 3.43 -1.59 -23.59
CA ILE A 575 2.43 -1.28 -22.57
C ILE A 575 1.60 -2.55 -22.38
N LEU A 576 1.83 -3.25 -21.26
CA LEU A 576 1.15 -4.50 -20.93
C LEU A 576 0.38 -4.36 -19.61
N ASP A 577 -0.95 -4.44 -19.68
CA ASP A 577 -1.82 -4.52 -18.51
C ASP A 577 -2.88 -5.63 -18.72
N ARG A 578 -2.71 -6.72 -17.96
CA ARG A 578 -3.60 -7.90 -18.01
C ARG A 578 -4.98 -7.66 -17.41
N LYS A 579 -5.16 -6.65 -16.55
CA LYS A 579 -6.45 -6.30 -15.94
C LYS A 579 -7.32 -5.54 -16.95
N TYR A 580 -6.71 -4.64 -17.73
CA TYR A 580 -7.41 -3.85 -18.74
C TYR A 580 -7.39 -4.47 -20.15
N GLY A 581 -6.67 -5.57 -20.34
CA GLY A 581 -6.60 -6.27 -21.63
C GLY A 581 -5.75 -5.53 -22.67
N VAL A 582 -4.72 -4.81 -22.23
CA VAL A 582 -3.81 -4.04 -23.09
C VAL A 582 -2.50 -4.80 -23.27
N ASP A 583 -2.10 -5.04 -24.52
CA ASP A 583 -0.73 -5.45 -24.90
C ASP A 583 -0.37 -4.71 -26.18
N ALA A 584 0.14 -3.49 -26.04
CA ALA A 584 0.44 -2.58 -27.13
C ALA A 584 1.95 -2.33 -27.24
N GLU A 585 2.48 -2.29 -28.46
CA GLU A 585 3.86 -1.90 -28.74
C GLU A 585 3.88 -0.57 -29.53
N THR A 586 4.75 0.35 -29.15
CA THR A 586 4.91 1.66 -29.81
C THR A 586 6.40 1.98 -29.91
N THR A 587 6.85 2.37 -31.10
CA THR A 587 8.22 2.88 -31.29
C THR A 587 8.21 4.41 -31.27
N LYS A 588 9.12 5.02 -30.51
CA LYS A 588 9.39 6.46 -30.50
C LYS A 588 10.79 6.69 -31.05
N THR A 589 10.92 7.55 -32.05
CA THR A 589 12.20 7.83 -32.72
C THR A 589 12.36 9.32 -32.95
N SER A 590 13.53 9.85 -32.59
CA SER A 590 13.91 11.25 -32.77
C SER A 590 15.25 11.38 -33.48
N LEU A 591 15.36 12.37 -34.37
CA LEU A 591 16.58 12.72 -35.10
C LEU A 591 16.88 14.19 -34.90
N VAL A 592 17.78 14.48 -33.96
CA VAL A 592 18.09 15.84 -33.52
C VAL A 592 19.20 16.41 -34.40
N THR A 593 18.79 17.20 -35.39
CA THR A 593 19.68 17.82 -36.39
C THR A 593 20.39 19.08 -35.87
N THR A 594 19.88 19.69 -34.80
CA THR A 594 20.46 20.85 -34.14
C THR A 594 20.49 20.64 -32.63
N LEU A 595 21.67 20.76 -32.02
CA LEU A 595 21.89 20.50 -30.59
C LEU A 595 22.35 21.79 -29.88
N ASP A 596 21.73 22.11 -28.75
CA ASP A 596 22.28 23.09 -27.82
C ASP A 596 23.59 22.51 -27.23
N ARG A 597 24.66 23.32 -27.19
CA ARG A 597 25.93 23.00 -26.53
C ARG A 597 25.77 22.69 -25.04
N ARG A 598 24.62 23.05 -24.44
CA ARG A 598 24.24 22.69 -23.05
C ARG A 598 23.65 21.27 -22.91
N GLY A 599 23.42 20.55 -24.00
CA GLY A 599 22.84 19.20 -23.97
C GLY A 599 21.35 19.17 -23.61
N ILE A 600 20.60 20.24 -23.90
CA ILE A 600 19.15 20.29 -23.71
C ILE A 600 18.48 20.00 -25.05
N VAL A 601 17.55 19.04 -25.08
CA VAL A 601 16.81 18.63 -26.28
C VAL A 601 15.31 18.60 -26.00
N ARG A 602 14.52 19.14 -26.91
CA ARG A 602 13.05 19.00 -26.94
C ARG A 602 12.69 17.93 -27.95
N TRP A 603 12.66 16.68 -27.50
CA TRP A 603 12.56 15.51 -28.38
C TRP A 603 11.31 15.49 -29.27
N GLU A 604 10.23 16.14 -28.84
CA GLU A 604 9.00 16.36 -29.61
C GLU A 604 9.17 17.29 -30.82
N GLU A 605 10.18 18.18 -30.83
CA GLU A 605 10.48 19.06 -31.98
C GLU A 605 11.27 18.33 -33.08
N PHE A 606 11.75 17.10 -32.82
CA PHE A 606 12.63 16.33 -33.71
C PHE A 606 12.10 14.92 -34.06
N PRO A 607 10.84 14.75 -34.49
CA PRO A 607 10.33 13.44 -34.87
C PRO A 607 11.07 12.89 -36.11
N TYR A 608 11.43 11.60 -36.07
CA TYR A 608 12.01 10.94 -37.23
C TYR A 608 10.93 10.37 -38.15
N ALA A 609 10.92 10.84 -39.40
CA ALA A 609 10.02 10.36 -40.47
C ALA A 609 10.78 9.68 -41.63
N GLY A 610 12.06 9.35 -41.44
CA GLY A 610 12.90 8.69 -42.46
C GLY A 610 12.62 7.20 -42.63
N PRO A 611 13.32 6.54 -43.57
CA PRO A 611 13.27 5.09 -43.76
C PRO A 611 13.47 4.31 -42.47
N ALA A 612 12.87 3.12 -42.38
CA ALA A 612 12.99 2.26 -41.21
C ALA A 612 14.46 1.99 -40.82
N LEU A 613 14.76 2.07 -39.52
CA LEU A 613 16.13 2.10 -38.99
C LEU A 613 16.87 0.75 -39.05
N ASP A 614 16.20 -0.32 -39.46
CA ASP A 614 16.81 -1.58 -39.87
C ASP A 614 17.57 -1.47 -41.21
N LYS A 615 17.32 -0.40 -41.99
CA LYS A 615 17.97 -0.10 -43.29
C LYS A 615 19.13 0.91 -43.20
N LEU A 616 19.71 1.14 -42.02
CA LEU A 616 20.86 2.03 -41.86
C LEU A 616 22.09 1.52 -42.64
N GLU A 617 22.87 2.43 -43.21
CA GLU A 617 24.08 2.07 -43.95
C GLU A 617 25.17 1.56 -42.98
N THR A 618 25.89 0.52 -43.40
CA THR A 618 26.94 -0.13 -42.59
C THR A 618 28.28 0.62 -42.61
N GLY A 619 28.41 1.65 -43.45
CA GLY A 619 29.60 2.47 -43.58
C GLY A 619 29.37 3.66 -44.52
N PRO A 620 30.33 4.60 -44.59
CA PRO A 620 30.22 5.80 -45.40
C PRO A 620 30.38 5.55 -46.90
N VAL A 621 29.74 6.39 -47.71
CA VAL A 621 29.98 6.43 -49.16
C VAL A 621 31.45 6.83 -49.48
N PRO A 622 32.10 6.22 -50.50
CA PRO A 622 33.49 6.51 -50.84
C PRO A 622 33.79 7.99 -51.10
N ALA A 623 34.97 8.43 -50.66
CA ALA A 623 35.44 9.82 -50.76
C ALA A 623 34.56 10.89 -50.09
N ALA A 624 33.60 10.52 -49.24
CA ALA A 624 32.83 11.46 -48.45
C ALA A 624 33.70 12.25 -47.45
N LYS A 625 33.34 13.51 -47.24
CA LYS A 625 33.91 14.39 -46.21
C LYS A 625 33.10 14.33 -44.92
N TYR A 626 33.70 14.79 -43.82
CA TYR A 626 33.07 14.88 -42.50
C TYR A 626 33.09 16.30 -41.95
N GLY A 627 31.97 16.74 -41.38
CA GLY A 627 31.91 17.88 -40.48
C GLY A 627 32.63 17.59 -39.15
N GLY A 628 33.04 18.64 -38.46
CA GLY A 628 33.57 18.53 -37.09
C GLY A 628 32.49 18.08 -36.10
N ILE A 629 32.93 17.51 -34.98
CA ILE A 629 32.06 17.12 -33.87
C ILE A 629 32.24 18.09 -32.70
N GLU A 630 31.12 18.64 -32.21
CA GLU A 630 31.08 19.59 -31.09
C GLU A 630 30.34 18.99 -29.88
N SER A 631 30.40 19.68 -28.74
CA SER A 631 29.60 19.34 -27.55
C SER A 631 28.10 19.54 -27.87
N PRO A 632 27.21 18.61 -27.48
CA PRO A 632 27.41 17.50 -26.53
C PRO A 632 27.97 16.18 -27.13
N LEU A 633 28.06 16.05 -28.46
CA LEU A 633 28.34 14.76 -29.13
C LEU A 633 29.77 14.24 -28.90
N ASN A 634 30.72 15.12 -28.59
CA ASN A 634 32.10 14.77 -28.25
C ASN A 634 32.31 14.50 -26.73
N GLU A 635 31.27 14.47 -25.91
CA GLU A 635 31.35 14.27 -24.47
C GLU A 635 30.57 13.05 -23.99
N SER A 636 31.27 11.98 -23.58
CA SER A 636 30.66 10.73 -23.09
C SER A 636 29.62 10.94 -21.97
N LYS A 637 29.92 11.83 -21.00
CA LYS A 637 28.99 12.14 -19.88
C LYS A 637 27.71 12.81 -20.38
N MET A 638 27.80 13.75 -21.31
CA MET A 638 26.62 14.43 -21.89
C MET A 638 25.79 13.46 -22.73
N MET A 639 26.43 12.56 -23.48
CA MET A 639 25.74 11.50 -24.23
C MET A 639 24.96 10.54 -23.31
N THR A 640 25.53 10.14 -22.16
CA THR A 640 24.80 9.35 -21.16
C THR A 640 23.63 10.13 -20.54
N ALA A 641 23.80 11.43 -20.29
CA ALA A 641 22.73 12.29 -19.79
C ALA A 641 21.58 12.41 -20.80
N LEU A 642 21.89 12.65 -22.08
CA LEU A 642 20.91 12.70 -23.18
C LEU A 642 20.18 11.36 -23.38
N GLN A 643 20.86 10.22 -23.21
CA GLN A 643 20.21 8.91 -23.30
C GLN A 643 19.17 8.71 -22.18
N LYS A 644 19.51 9.15 -20.97
CA LYS A 644 18.58 9.12 -19.83
C LYS A 644 17.41 10.07 -20.05
N ASP A 645 17.68 11.29 -20.52
CA ASP A 645 16.65 12.31 -20.79
C ASP A 645 15.67 11.86 -21.89
N PHE A 646 16.18 11.27 -22.99
CA PHE A 646 15.34 10.61 -24.01
C PHE A 646 14.46 9.51 -23.41
N THR A 647 15.03 8.64 -22.57
CA THR A 647 14.28 7.55 -21.92
C THR A 647 13.19 8.10 -21.00
N ASP A 648 13.48 9.16 -20.25
CA ASP A 648 12.52 9.84 -19.37
C ASP A 648 11.43 10.59 -20.19
N TRP A 649 11.75 11.13 -21.36
CA TRP A 649 10.79 11.71 -22.30
C TRP A 649 9.87 10.64 -22.93
N VAL A 650 10.44 9.53 -23.41
CA VAL A 650 9.66 8.40 -23.96
C VAL A 650 8.70 7.85 -22.91
N PHE A 651 9.13 7.75 -21.65
CA PHE A 651 8.29 7.32 -20.52
C PHE A 651 7.11 8.27 -20.25
N ARG A 652 7.31 9.59 -20.36
CA ARG A 652 6.26 10.60 -20.12
C ARG A 652 5.28 10.74 -21.29
N ASN A 653 5.74 10.50 -22.53
CA ASN A 653 4.99 10.76 -23.76
C ASN A 653 4.53 9.47 -24.48
N SER A 654 4.42 8.37 -23.74
CA SER A 654 3.85 7.11 -24.20
C SER A 654 2.76 6.66 -23.23
N SER A 655 1.54 6.48 -23.73
CA SER A 655 0.38 6.04 -22.96
C SER A 655 -0.68 5.47 -23.89
N VAL A 656 -1.48 4.52 -23.42
CA VAL A 656 -2.58 3.90 -24.17
C VAL A 656 -3.88 4.02 -23.38
N THR A 657 -4.97 4.37 -24.04
CA THR A 657 -6.30 4.43 -23.42
C THR A 657 -7.01 3.08 -23.57
N ALA A 658 -7.42 2.50 -22.44
CA ALA A 658 -8.33 1.35 -22.38
C ALA A 658 -9.75 1.81 -22.00
N ARG A 659 -10.77 1.07 -22.44
CA ARG A 659 -12.17 1.28 -22.01
C ARG A 659 -12.50 0.30 -20.89
N ALA A 660 -13.24 0.78 -19.89
CA ALA A 660 -13.55 0.01 -18.69
C ALA A 660 -14.98 0.27 -18.24
N ASN A 661 -15.71 -0.79 -17.92
CA ASN A 661 -16.95 -0.72 -17.15
C ASN A 661 -16.66 -1.35 -15.78
N LYS A 662 -16.37 -0.50 -14.78
CA LYS A 662 -15.91 -0.96 -13.46
C LYS A 662 -16.98 -1.76 -12.71
N ALA A 663 -18.25 -1.46 -12.94
CA ALA A 663 -19.39 -2.15 -12.33
C ALA A 663 -19.58 -3.57 -12.88
N LEU A 664 -19.43 -3.75 -14.20
CA LEU A 664 -19.50 -5.06 -14.86
C LEU A 664 -18.18 -5.85 -14.80
N LYS A 665 -17.06 -5.17 -14.51
CA LYS A 665 -15.68 -5.70 -14.63
C LYS A 665 -15.32 -6.10 -16.06
N THR A 666 -15.96 -5.48 -17.05
CA THR A 666 -15.65 -5.65 -18.46
C THR A 666 -14.60 -4.60 -18.86
N PHE A 667 -13.52 -5.03 -19.50
CA PHE A 667 -12.41 -4.17 -19.92
C PHE A 667 -12.04 -4.46 -21.37
N ALA A 668 -11.56 -3.43 -22.08
CA ALA A 668 -11.13 -3.53 -23.46
C ALA A 668 -9.90 -2.64 -23.71
N GLY A 669 -8.88 -3.22 -24.35
CA GLY A 669 -7.73 -2.48 -24.85
C GLY A 669 -8.05 -1.56 -26.04
N PRO A 670 -7.06 -0.82 -26.55
CA PRO A 670 -7.25 0.18 -27.60
C PRO A 670 -7.75 -0.44 -28.93
N ASP A 671 -7.36 -1.68 -29.21
CA ASP A 671 -7.61 -2.37 -30.47
C ASP A 671 -9.06 -2.87 -30.62
N VAL A 672 -9.82 -2.90 -29.52
CA VAL A 672 -11.22 -3.31 -29.50
C VAL A 672 -12.10 -2.11 -29.87
N THR A 673 -13.05 -2.30 -30.78
CA THR A 673 -13.97 -1.20 -31.16
C THR A 673 -14.95 -0.89 -30.03
N GLN A 674 -15.46 0.35 -30.01
CA GLN A 674 -16.50 0.75 -29.05
C GLN A 674 -17.76 -0.13 -29.16
N ALA A 675 -18.12 -0.59 -30.37
CA ALA A 675 -19.27 -1.45 -30.61
C ALA A 675 -19.08 -2.85 -29.99
N GLU A 676 -17.90 -3.45 -30.13
CA GLU A 676 -17.57 -4.75 -29.52
C GLU A 676 -17.51 -4.66 -27.99
N PHE A 677 -16.93 -3.59 -27.45
CA PHE A 677 -16.91 -3.35 -26.01
C PHE A 677 -18.32 -3.13 -25.43
N MET A 678 -19.16 -2.34 -26.10
CA MET A 678 -20.57 -2.15 -25.69
C MET A 678 -21.36 -3.44 -25.74
N LYS A 679 -21.12 -4.30 -26.75
CA LYS A 679 -21.73 -5.63 -26.82
C LYS A 679 -21.31 -6.49 -25.63
N ALA A 680 -20.01 -6.57 -25.32
CA ALA A 680 -19.52 -7.32 -24.17
C ALA A 680 -20.13 -6.82 -22.85
N CYS A 681 -20.26 -5.50 -22.67
CA CYS A 681 -20.93 -4.92 -21.50
C CYS A 681 -22.42 -5.29 -21.45
N ALA A 682 -23.15 -5.20 -22.58
CA ALA A 682 -24.56 -5.56 -22.65
C ALA A 682 -24.82 -7.04 -22.38
N ASP A 683 -23.95 -7.93 -22.87
CA ASP A 683 -24.02 -9.38 -22.63
C ASP A 683 -23.75 -9.68 -21.14
N THR A 684 -22.67 -9.14 -20.54
CA THR A 684 -22.38 -9.31 -19.10
C THR A 684 -23.49 -8.75 -18.20
N ALA A 685 -24.05 -7.58 -18.52
CA ALA A 685 -25.13 -6.99 -17.76
C ALA A 685 -26.43 -7.79 -17.85
N ARG A 686 -26.71 -8.41 -19.01
CA ARG A 686 -27.87 -9.30 -19.16
C ARG A 686 -27.75 -10.52 -18.24
N GLU A 687 -26.60 -11.19 -18.23
CA GLU A 687 -26.36 -12.34 -17.35
C GLU A 687 -26.53 -11.99 -15.86
N LEU A 688 -25.94 -10.86 -15.42
CA LEU A 688 -26.04 -10.40 -14.03
C LEU A 688 -27.46 -9.94 -13.66
N ARG A 689 -28.16 -9.27 -14.58
CA ARG A 689 -29.57 -8.88 -14.41
C ARG A 689 -30.45 -10.11 -14.25
N ASP A 690 -30.32 -11.08 -15.15
CA ASP A 690 -31.20 -12.26 -15.18
C ASP A 690 -31.00 -13.12 -13.91
N ALA A 691 -29.76 -13.23 -13.42
CA ALA A 691 -29.45 -13.87 -12.13
C ALA A 691 -29.97 -13.07 -10.91
N GLU A 692 -29.95 -11.73 -10.93
CA GLU A 692 -30.53 -10.91 -9.87
C GLU A 692 -32.07 -10.97 -9.85
N LEU A 693 -32.69 -10.99 -11.05
CA LEU A 693 -34.12 -11.20 -11.22
C LEU A 693 -34.56 -12.53 -10.60
N GLU A 694 -33.99 -13.66 -11.04
CA GLU A 694 -34.33 -15.00 -10.52
C GLU A 694 -34.24 -15.04 -8.98
N LYS A 695 -33.15 -14.52 -8.42
CA LYS A 695 -32.93 -14.47 -6.97
C LYS A 695 -33.97 -13.62 -6.21
N LYS A 696 -34.50 -12.58 -6.84
CA LYS A 696 -35.45 -11.63 -6.23
C LYS A 696 -36.91 -12.04 -6.43
N THR A 697 -37.27 -12.58 -7.59
CA THR A 697 -38.65 -12.95 -7.92
C THR A 697 -39.04 -14.36 -7.48
N ALA A 698 -38.11 -15.32 -7.36
CA ALA A 698 -38.42 -16.73 -7.06
C ALA A 698 -39.30 -16.94 -5.80
N ALA A 699 -39.12 -16.12 -4.76
CA ALA A 699 -39.96 -16.19 -3.56
C ALA A 699 -41.39 -15.67 -3.79
N ILE A 700 -41.56 -14.69 -4.67
CA ILE A 700 -42.85 -14.11 -5.06
C ILE A 700 -43.57 -15.04 -6.03
N GLU A 701 -42.87 -15.58 -7.04
CA GLU A 701 -43.41 -16.55 -7.99
C GLU A 701 -43.95 -17.81 -7.27
N LYS A 702 -43.23 -18.31 -6.26
CA LYS A 702 -43.71 -19.41 -5.41
C LYS A 702 -44.98 -19.05 -4.63
N LYS A 703 -45.14 -17.80 -4.18
CA LYS A 703 -46.36 -17.31 -3.51
C LYS A 703 -47.51 -17.17 -4.50
N ILE A 704 -47.28 -16.58 -5.68
CA ILE A 704 -48.27 -16.45 -6.76
C ILE A 704 -48.81 -17.83 -7.11
N LYS A 705 -47.94 -18.79 -7.45
CA LYS A 705 -48.34 -20.16 -7.73
C LYS A 705 -49.13 -20.82 -6.59
N SER A 706 -48.72 -20.60 -5.34
CA SER A 706 -49.46 -21.12 -4.18
C SER A 706 -50.83 -20.44 -3.97
N LEU A 707 -51.05 -19.23 -4.47
CA LEU A 707 -52.35 -18.55 -4.45
C LEU A 707 -53.21 -18.95 -5.65
N GLU A 708 -52.63 -19.13 -6.84
CA GLU A 708 -53.29 -19.73 -7.99
C GLU A 708 -53.84 -21.13 -7.66
N ASP A 709 -53.01 -21.99 -7.06
CA ASP A 709 -53.39 -23.35 -6.62
C ASP A 709 -54.50 -23.34 -5.54
N LYS A 710 -54.62 -22.27 -4.74
CA LYS A 710 -55.71 -22.10 -3.76
C LYS A 710 -56.97 -21.57 -4.43
N LEU A 711 -56.85 -20.49 -5.20
CA LEU A 711 -57.94 -19.88 -5.95
C LEU A 711 -58.64 -20.92 -6.84
N TYR A 712 -57.88 -21.78 -7.53
CA TYR A 712 -58.44 -22.85 -8.35
C TYR A 712 -59.24 -23.90 -7.55
N LYS A 713 -58.84 -24.18 -6.30
CA LYS A 713 -59.59 -25.08 -5.41
C LYS A 713 -60.86 -24.41 -4.90
N GLU A 714 -60.76 -23.17 -4.44
CA GLU A 714 -61.88 -22.36 -3.97
C GLU A 714 -62.93 -22.16 -5.08
N GLU A 715 -62.51 -21.85 -6.32
CA GLU A 715 -63.39 -21.75 -7.50
C GLU A 715 -64.01 -23.08 -7.93
N ARG A 716 -63.52 -24.23 -7.42
CA ARG A 716 -64.13 -25.55 -7.61
C ARG A 716 -65.09 -25.88 -6.46
N GLU A 717 -64.73 -25.53 -5.23
CA GLU A 717 -65.57 -25.69 -4.03
C GLU A 717 -66.81 -24.81 -4.13
N LEU A 718 -66.68 -23.52 -4.48
CA LEU A 718 -67.81 -22.63 -4.78
C LEU A 718 -68.80 -23.22 -5.81
N ARG A 719 -68.32 -23.93 -6.84
CA ARG A 719 -69.19 -24.59 -7.83
C ARG A 719 -69.97 -25.76 -7.22
N GLN A 720 -69.36 -26.51 -6.29
CA GLN A 720 -70.03 -27.58 -5.55
C GLN A 720 -71.06 -26.99 -4.58
N ASP A 721 -70.69 -25.93 -3.85
CA ASP A 721 -71.56 -25.25 -2.90
C ASP A 721 -72.78 -24.63 -3.61
N GLN A 722 -72.59 -24.02 -4.78
CA GLN A 722 -73.67 -23.50 -5.62
C GLN A 722 -74.60 -24.60 -6.14
N GLU A 723 -74.07 -25.78 -6.48
CA GLU A 723 -74.88 -26.94 -6.87
C GLU A 723 -75.64 -27.54 -5.68
N GLU A 724 -75.02 -27.65 -4.50
CA GLU A 724 -75.71 -28.05 -3.27
C GLU A 724 -76.80 -27.05 -2.91
N LEU A 725 -76.51 -25.75 -2.85
CA LEU A 725 -77.49 -24.70 -2.57
C LEU A 725 -78.68 -24.76 -3.55
N ARG A 726 -78.43 -24.98 -4.85
CA ARG A 726 -79.49 -25.18 -5.85
C ARG A 726 -80.34 -26.41 -5.53
N ASN A 727 -79.72 -27.53 -5.17
CA ASN A 727 -80.42 -28.77 -4.80
C ASN A 727 -81.21 -28.61 -3.48
N ARG A 728 -80.65 -27.97 -2.46
CA ARG A 728 -81.32 -27.65 -1.18
C ARG A 728 -82.50 -26.71 -1.36
N ASN A 729 -82.39 -25.71 -2.25
CA ASN A 729 -83.50 -24.83 -2.60
C ASN A 729 -84.63 -25.58 -3.32
N LEU A 730 -84.30 -26.54 -4.20
CA LEU A 730 -85.29 -27.45 -4.81
C LEU A 730 -85.97 -28.36 -3.78
N GLU A 731 -85.24 -28.96 -2.84
CA GLU A 731 -85.80 -29.77 -1.73
C GLU A 731 -86.74 -28.95 -0.82
N THR A 732 -86.38 -27.69 -0.57
CA THR A 732 -87.17 -26.75 0.24
C THR A 732 -88.42 -26.30 -0.52
N GLY A 733 -88.33 -26.09 -1.84
CA GLY A 733 -89.48 -25.81 -2.70
C GLY A 733 -90.47 -26.98 -2.83
N LEU A 734 -89.99 -28.22 -2.98
CA LEU A 734 -90.85 -29.40 -3.11
C LEU A 734 -91.72 -29.65 -1.87
N SER A 735 -91.16 -29.39 -0.68
CA SER A 735 -91.89 -29.58 0.59
C SER A 735 -92.91 -28.47 0.88
N GLY A 736 -92.89 -27.36 0.14
CA GLY A 736 -93.98 -26.39 0.09
C GLY A 736 -95.25 -26.90 -0.61
N ALA A 737 -95.13 -27.91 -1.48
CA ALA A 737 -96.28 -28.48 -2.20
C ALA A 737 -97.06 -29.51 -1.36
N GLU A 738 -96.39 -30.31 -0.52
CA GLU A 738 -97.08 -31.29 0.35
C GLU A 738 -97.88 -30.63 1.49
N ALA A 739 -97.55 -29.40 1.87
CA ALA A 739 -98.32 -28.63 2.86
C ALA A 739 -99.76 -28.30 2.41
N VAL A 740 -100.04 -28.36 1.10
CA VAL A 740 -101.37 -28.08 0.53
C VAL A 740 -102.22 -29.35 0.37
N ALA A 741 -101.60 -30.53 0.34
CA ALA A 741 -102.31 -31.81 0.19
C ALA A 741 -102.96 -32.35 1.49
N GLY A 742 -102.63 -31.77 2.65
CA GLY A 742 -103.12 -32.22 3.96
C GLY A 742 -104.53 -31.73 4.35
N LEU A 743 -105.15 -30.85 3.56
CA LEU A 743 -106.40 -30.16 3.94
C LEU A 743 -107.69 -30.89 3.50
N LEU A 744 -107.57 -32.07 2.86
CA LEU A 744 -108.72 -32.93 2.49
C LEU A 744 -108.46 -34.42 2.82
N GLY A 745 -108.29 -34.72 4.12
CA GLY A 745 -108.77 -35.97 4.71
C GLY A 745 -107.81 -37.18 4.78
N ILE A 746 -107.70 -37.73 5.99
CA ILE A 746 -107.21 -39.08 6.36
C ILE A 746 -105.67 -39.29 6.34
N GLY A 747 -105.06 -39.30 7.54
CA GLY A 747 -103.93 -40.21 7.82
C GLY A 747 -102.67 -39.68 8.53
N ARG A 748 -102.60 -39.87 9.87
CA ARG A 748 -101.39 -39.93 10.74
C ARG A 748 -100.42 -38.72 10.82
N LYS A 749 -100.26 -38.22 12.06
CA LYS A 749 -99.24 -37.23 12.50
C LYS A 749 -97.80 -37.69 12.21
N LYS A 750 -96.96 -36.79 11.70
CA LYS A 750 -95.48 -36.83 11.81
C LYS A 750 -94.93 -35.48 12.28
N SER A 751 -93.72 -35.49 12.84
CA SER A 751 -93.13 -34.38 13.61
C SER A 751 -92.88 -33.10 12.80
N LEU A 752 -93.16 -31.94 13.42
CA LEU A 752 -92.83 -30.60 12.93
C LEU A 752 -91.33 -30.25 13.02
N SER A 753 -90.49 -31.11 13.60
CA SER A 753 -89.05 -30.85 13.79
C SER A 753 -88.22 -30.85 12.49
N THR A 754 -88.73 -31.46 11.42
CA THR A 754 -87.95 -31.68 10.18
C THR A 754 -87.78 -30.41 9.35
N SER A 755 -88.81 -29.58 9.23
CA SER A 755 -88.85 -28.42 8.33
C SER A 755 -87.89 -27.29 8.76
N VAL A 756 -87.78 -27.04 10.07
CA VAL A 756 -86.84 -26.05 10.63
C VAL A 756 -85.40 -26.47 10.37
N SER A 757 -85.09 -27.78 10.45
CA SER A 757 -83.74 -28.28 10.16
C SER A 757 -83.33 -28.08 8.70
N LYS A 758 -84.26 -28.30 7.74
CA LYS A 758 -84.01 -28.10 6.31
C LYS A 758 -83.82 -26.62 5.96
N TYR A 759 -84.62 -25.73 6.53
CA TYR A 759 -84.42 -24.29 6.36
C TYR A 759 -83.04 -23.84 6.87
N ARG A 760 -82.61 -24.34 8.03
CA ARG A 760 -81.26 -24.07 8.55
C ARG A 760 -80.18 -24.62 7.61
N MET A 761 -80.31 -25.84 7.10
CA MET A 761 -79.36 -26.40 6.12
C MET A 761 -79.26 -25.54 4.84
N ALA A 762 -80.39 -25.01 4.34
CA ALA A 762 -80.39 -24.12 3.18
C ALA A 762 -79.82 -22.72 3.48
N GLN A 763 -79.87 -22.24 4.72
CA GLN A 763 -79.13 -21.04 5.13
C GLN A 763 -77.62 -21.31 5.27
N ASN A 764 -77.23 -22.41 5.90
CA ASN A 764 -75.83 -22.83 5.99
C ASN A 764 -75.17 -22.95 4.59
N ALA A 765 -75.81 -23.66 3.64
CA ALA A 765 -75.31 -23.78 2.27
C ALA A 765 -75.25 -22.44 1.51
N LYS A 766 -75.99 -21.41 1.96
CA LYS A 766 -75.91 -20.05 1.43
C LYS A 766 -74.78 -19.25 2.08
N GLU A 767 -74.48 -19.50 3.35
CA GLU A 767 -73.32 -18.92 4.04
C GLU A 767 -72.02 -19.50 3.49
N GLU A 768 -71.95 -20.82 3.25
CA GLU A 768 -70.82 -21.52 2.60
C GLU A 768 -70.50 -20.92 1.22
N VAL A 769 -71.49 -20.75 0.33
CA VAL A 769 -71.32 -20.04 -0.96
C VAL A 769 -70.75 -18.63 -0.79
N ARG A 770 -71.20 -17.87 0.24
CA ARG A 770 -70.71 -16.51 0.48
C ARG A 770 -69.27 -16.50 1.00
N GLU A 771 -68.92 -17.42 1.89
CA GLU A 771 -67.55 -17.55 2.39
C GLU A 771 -66.58 -17.89 1.25
N SER A 772 -66.94 -18.83 0.38
CA SER A 772 -66.18 -19.15 -0.84
C SER A 772 -66.05 -17.95 -1.80
N GLU A 773 -67.11 -17.15 -2.00
CA GLU A 773 -67.05 -15.91 -2.80
C GLU A 773 -66.13 -14.84 -2.18
N GLU A 774 -66.18 -14.63 -0.86
CA GLU A 774 -65.32 -13.70 -0.13
C GLU A 774 -63.84 -14.14 -0.17
N ALA A 775 -63.57 -15.45 -0.02
CA ALA A 775 -62.22 -16.02 -0.12
C ALA A 775 -61.62 -15.86 -1.54
N ILE A 776 -62.41 -16.15 -2.59
CA ILE A 776 -62.01 -15.93 -3.99
C ILE A 776 -61.68 -14.46 -4.26
N ALA A 777 -62.47 -13.53 -3.76
CA ALA A 777 -62.22 -12.09 -3.91
C ALA A 777 -60.92 -11.67 -3.22
N GLN A 778 -60.65 -12.20 -2.01
CA GLN A 778 -59.41 -11.93 -1.29
C GLN A 778 -58.17 -12.54 -1.97
N TYR A 779 -58.23 -13.79 -2.45
CA TYR A 779 -57.13 -14.39 -3.21
C TYR A 779 -56.81 -13.63 -4.51
N LYS A 780 -57.84 -13.18 -5.26
CA LYS A 780 -57.63 -12.37 -6.47
C LYS A 780 -56.97 -11.03 -6.17
N LYS A 781 -57.34 -10.40 -5.04
CA LYS A 781 -56.71 -9.17 -4.56
C LYS A 781 -55.24 -9.40 -4.19
N ASP A 782 -54.94 -10.44 -3.41
CA ASP A 782 -53.57 -10.74 -2.98
C ASP A 782 -52.65 -11.15 -4.14
N LEU A 783 -53.18 -11.91 -5.11
CA LEU A 783 -52.47 -12.24 -6.34
C LEU A 783 -52.12 -10.98 -7.14
N SER A 784 -53.08 -10.07 -7.33
CA SER A 784 -52.83 -8.79 -8.02
C SER A 784 -51.82 -7.87 -7.31
N ALA A 785 -51.67 -8.02 -5.99
CA ALA A 785 -50.67 -7.28 -5.21
C ALA A 785 -49.26 -7.86 -5.41
N LEU A 786 -49.12 -9.19 -5.38
CA LEU A 786 -47.84 -9.88 -5.64
C LEU A 786 -47.38 -9.73 -7.09
N GLU A 787 -48.30 -9.69 -8.06
CA GLU A 787 -47.96 -9.44 -9.47
C GLU A 787 -47.35 -8.04 -9.66
N ARG A 788 -47.91 -7.02 -9.00
CA ARG A 788 -47.34 -5.66 -9.00
C ARG A 788 -45.99 -5.61 -8.29
N GLU A 789 -45.86 -6.24 -7.11
CA GLU A 789 -44.58 -6.35 -6.39
C GLU A 789 -43.49 -6.98 -7.29
N ARG A 790 -43.84 -8.04 -8.04
CA ARG A 790 -42.96 -8.65 -9.03
C ARG A 790 -42.60 -7.70 -10.18
N GLU A 791 -43.58 -7.00 -10.76
CA GLU A 791 -43.35 -6.06 -11.87
C GLU A 791 -42.48 -4.86 -11.47
N ASP A 792 -42.69 -4.30 -10.28
CA ASP A 792 -41.89 -3.19 -9.74
C ASP A 792 -40.44 -3.63 -9.50
N ILE A 793 -40.22 -4.82 -8.94
CA ILE A 793 -38.89 -5.42 -8.77
C ILE A 793 -38.20 -5.67 -10.12
N ILE A 794 -38.92 -6.20 -11.12
CA ILE A 794 -38.38 -6.42 -12.47
C ILE A 794 -37.95 -5.08 -13.09
N ARG A 795 -38.75 -4.02 -12.92
CA ARG A 795 -38.47 -2.68 -13.44
C ARG A 795 -37.25 -2.06 -12.78
N GLU A 796 -37.20 -2.04 -11.44
CA GLU A 796 -36.07 -1.50 -10.67
C GLU A 796 -34.75 -2.17 -11.07
N ILE A 797 -34.74 -3.50 -11.19
CA ILE A 797 -33.56 -4.26 -11.59
C ILE A 797 -33.20 -3.97 -13.06
N SER A 798 -34.17 -3.92 -13.97
CA SER A 798 -33.91 -3.60 -15.38
C SER A 798 -33.35 -2.18 -15.58
N ASP A 799 -33.89 -1.18 -14.88
CA ASP A 799 -33.43 0.20 -14.96
C ASP A 799 -32.02 0.35 -14.39
N LYS A 800 -31.75 -0.26 -13.23
CA LYS A 800 -30.42 -0.36 -12.61
C LYS A 800 -29.37 -0.89 -13.58
N TRP A 801 -29.63 -2.04 -14.22
CA TRP A 801 -28.67 -2.63 -15.16
C TRP A 801 -28.58 -1.86 -16.49
N GLY A 802 -29.66 -1.19 -16.91
CA GLY A 802 -29.65 -0.26 -18.05
C GLY A 802 -28.72 0.94 -17.84
N HIS A 803 -28.67 1.49 -16.63
CA HIS A 803 -27.69 2.53 -16.28
C HIS A 803 -26.26 1.97 -16.24
N VAL A 804 -26.06 0.81 -15.60
CA VAL A 804 -24.73 0.19 -15.45
C VAL A 804 -24.05 -0.11 -16.78
N VAL A 805 -24.77 -0.55 -17.83
CA VAL A 805 -24.17 -0.80 -19.17
C VAL A 805 -23.51 0.44 -19.78
N ASN A 806 -24.08 1.62 -19.51
CA ASN A 806 -23.63 2.89 -20.10
C ASN A 806 -22.55 3.61 -19.26
N ASP A 807 -22.18 3.08 -18.10
CA ASP A 807 -21.13 3.61 -17.22
C ASP A 807 -19.74 3.20 -17.74
N ILE A 808 -19.25 3.94 -18.74
CA ILE A 808 -17.96 3.70 -19.40
C ILE A 808 -16.92 4.70 -18.89
N ASP A 809 -15.87 4.19 -18.28
CA ASP A 809 -14.64 4.90 -18.00
C ASP A 809 -13.62 4.72 -19.13
N GLU A 810 -12.86 5.78 -19.42
CA GLU A 810 -11.59 5.67 -20.14
C GLU A 810 -10.42 5.68 -19.12
N VAL A 811 -9.51 4.73 -19.25
CA VAL A 811 -8.37 4.53 -18.34
C VAL A 811 -7.08 4.64 -19.13
N THR A 812 -6.31 5.70 -18.87
CA THR A 812 -4.96 5.87 -19.43
C THR A 812 -3.97 4.96 -18.72
N ILE A 813 -3.28 4.12 -19.48
CA ILE A 813 -2.25 3.19 -19.02
C ILE A 813 -0.90 3.67 -19.52
N ASN A 814 0.02 3.88 -18.58
CA ASN A 814 1.40 4.29 -18.87
C ASN A 814 2.32 3.05 -18.85
N PRO A 815 3.39 3.01 -19.67
CA PRO A 815 4.41 1.96 -19.59
C PRO A 815 5.15 2.03 -18.25
N LYS A 816 5.85 0.96 -17.87
CA LYS A 816 6.89 1.03 -16.84
C LYS A 816 8.23 1.38 -17.51
N LYS A 817 9.16 1.95 -16.75
CA LYS A 817 10.53 2.20 -17.25
C LYS A 817 11.27 0.93 -17.66
N THR A 818 10.91 -0.22 -17.09
CA THR A 818 11.42 -1.54 -17.48
C THR A 818 10.96 -2.00 -18.86
N ASP A 819 9.88 -1.41 -19.37
CA ASP A 819 9.20 -1.85 -20.59
C ASP A 819 9.57 -0.94 -21.78
N ILE A 820 10.58 -0.07 -21.58
CA ILE A 820 11.15 0.85 -22.57
C ILE A 820 12.55 0.33 -22.95
N TYR A 821 12.68 -0.10 -24.20
CA TYR A 821 13.88 -0.69 -24.76
C TYR A 821 14.51 0.26 -25.77
N VAL A 822 15.54 0.99 -25.34
CA VAL A 822 16.34 1.87 -26.22
C VAL A 822 17.18 1.01 -27.15
N ASN A 823 16.71 0.80 -28.38
CA ASN A 823 17.35 -0.04 -29.38
C ASN A 823 18.47 0.70 -30.14
N ILE A 824 18.31 2.00 -30.37
CA ILE A 824 19.26 2.88 -31.07
C ILE A 824 19.48 4.14 -30.24
N PHE A 825 20.73 4.44 -29.92
CA PHE A 825 21.13 5.72 -29.35
C PHE A 825 22.59 6.01 -29.68
N GLY A 826 22.86 7.14 -30.35
CA GLY A 826 24.22 7.51 -30.72
C GLY A 826 24.31 8.59 -31.80
N VAL A 827 25.51 8.79 -32.33
CA VAL A 827 25.76 9.77 -33.39
C VAL A 827 25.42 9.15 -34.74
N ALA A 828 24.47 9.72 -35.45
CA ALA A 828 24.25 9.41 -36.86
C ALA A 828 24.99 10.41 -37.75
N TRP A 829 25.61 9.90 -38.80
CA TRP A 829 26.21 10.70 -39.87
C TRP A 829 25.13 10.96 -40.94
N MET A 830 24.62 12.18 -40.99
CA MET A 830 23.61 12.61 -41.96
C MET A 830 24.27 13.13 -43.24
N PRO A 831 23.97 12.58 -44.44
CA PRO A 831 24.61 13.00 -45.68
C PRO A 831 24.00 14.28 -46.27
N PHE A 832 24.86 15.09 -46.86
CA PHE A 832 24.53 16.27 -47.64
C PHE A 832 25.30 16.23 -48.97
N TYR A 833 24.62 16.51 -50.08
CA TYR A 833 25.26 16.68 -51.38
C TYR A 833 25.97 18.03 -51.44
N LEU A 834 27.22 18.02 -51.90
CA LEU A 834 27.97 19.20 -52.31
C LEU A 834 27.67 19.46 -53.78
N ILE A 835 26.84 20.46 -54.07
CA ILE A 835 26.47 20.84 -55.44
C ILE A 835 27.36 21.98 -55.92
N THR A 836 27.96 21.84 -57.10
CA THR A 836 28.69 22.95 -57.74
C THR A 836 27.87 23.50 -58.90
N ALA A 837 27.63 24.82 -58.89
CA ALA A 837 26.96 25.56 -59.96
C ALA A 837 27.58 26.96 -60.07
N GLY A 838 27.91 27.41 -61.29
CA GLY A 838 28.45 28.76 -61.52
C GLY A 838 29.82 29.08 -60.88
N GLY A 839 30.49 28.11 -60.25
CA GLY A 839 31.72 28.30 -59.48
C GLY A 839 31.51 28.35 -57.96
N GLU A 840 30.28 28.32 -57.48
CA GLU A 840 29.95 28.22 -56.05
C GLU A 840 29.59 26.78 -55.66
N THR A 841 29.94 26.38 -54.43
CA THR A 841 29.58 25.08 -53.84
C THR A 841 28.53 25.27 -52.75
N THR A 842 27.42 24.55 -52.83
CA THR A 842 26.30 24.62 -51.88
C THR A 842 25.99 23.24 -51.29
N GLU A 843 25.71 23.18 -49.98
CA GLU A 843 25.17 21.96 -49.32
C GLU A 843 23.65 21.86 -49.51
N LEU A 844 23.17 20.67 -49.90
CA LEU A 844 21.76 20.26 -49.91
C LEU A 844 21.60 18.94 -49.13
N PRO A 845 20.48 18.71 -48.40
CA PRO A 845 20.27 17.45 -47.69
C PRO A 845 20.15 16.28 -48.68
N ALA A 846 20.91 15.20 -48.45
CA ALA A 846 20.80 13.95 -49.21
C ALA A 846 19.91 12.90 -48.52
N PHE A 847 19.36 13.26 -47.35
CA PHE A 847 18.54 12.40 -46.52
C PHE A 847 17.29 13.13 -46.01
N GLY A 848 16.15 12.42 -45.94
CA GLY A 848 14.97 12.84 -45.21
C GLY A 848 13.82 11.82 -45.26
N GLY A 849 12.60 12.29 -44.94
CA GLY A 849 11.39 11.46 -44.92
C GLY A 849 10.87 11.07 -46.30
N GLU A 850 10.11 9.96 -46.34
CA GLU A 850 9.29 9.52 -47.50
C GLU A 850 7.99 10.34 -47.60
#